data_AF-A0A964L6R2-F1
#
_entry.id   AF-A0A964L6R2-F1
#
_cell.length_a   1.000
_cell.length_b   1.000
_cell.length_c   1.000
_cell.angle_alpha   90.00
_cell.angle_beta   90.00
_cell.angle_gamma   90.00
#
_symmetry.space_group_name_H-M   'P 1'
#
loop_
_entity.id
_entity.type
_entity.pdbx_description
1 polymer ?
#
loop_
_entity_poly.entity_id
_entity_poly.type
_entity_poly.pdbx_seq_one_letter_code
_entity_poly.pdbx_strand_id
1 'polypeptide(L)'
;MLILPLFLVTARLLTLDAPGQAPLSLQLERFSVIAPDAVIAHVSHGIAMTASLDPARVELWKARSIDGVWSGFLAFSPLGGIGWVESNGRRLMLTGASAVPCAGLQPGPWHFEPEGRPAAPPLENLCGVRANSGDEGSLAGGALTGVAIATLPRVVELAVDADFEFVSIFDSSIAATDYITALYGANSFILDRDCNTRLQVNYIRLFETAADLYNQPDPLGPFRDEWNANQTAVSRDLAQLLTGRRNLPYGGVAWINAACQNYGYSVSGYMIGSFANATATNPGNWDIIVSTHELGHNLGTYHTHDYGIDTCNSGGVQRGTIMSYCHVVSGATSNIDLRFHRGTAEAVLGWVVPSAPCLMSDCNGNGVDDLDDIAAGTVDINADGIPDSCQDCDGNGTLDPIDIALGGDDLDENGRPDSCDLDCNSNGIPDLADIAADSALDADGNFIPDSCQVDCDANGVADGVDLIAQVARDLDRDGQIDACEDCDGNGVADPTDLAGALGLWTVQFSPPKLIELDGRSGVQRRVIDPASAGVQLFTAIESAEDGSLLLAAATETGPALFRLVRSTGQLTRITLAASAFPLAQKVRLSPGFSGANAACDVLDSTTARITRWRLSDGAALGTLVQLAAGSSPRSFTRQGNAMLVLNADGTIVRANEGGTPLPFAALAAGADPTDILVASDGRILVTDRATDSIIAFSSTGTAQGRFDLGPNAGGSVALTDPQSLMTSQQNPDTVFALASGSSAAVHGHRLSDGYYLRTYRVYRADAVGADAFTQIGASPRDTDMNFELDSCEGPLNPDLNADGRVDGLDLATLLSAWGSSSPQADIDRDGIVGGSDLAALVAAWG
;
A
#
# COMPACT_ATOMS: atom_id res chain seq x y z
N MET A 1 -2.13 -25.18 6.47
CA MET A 1 -3.30 -25.18 7.40
C MET A 1 -2.80 -25.03 8.84
N LEU A 2 -2.81 -23.81 9.41
CA LEU A 2 -2.49 -23.62 10.83
C LEU A 2 -3.73 -23.92 11.68
N ILE A 3 -3.70 -25.02 12.45
CA ILE A 3 -4.60 -25.20 13.59
C ILE A 3 -3.75 -24.93 14.84
N LEU A 4 -3.86 -23.74 15.41
CA LEU A 4 -3.25 -23.43 16.71
C LEU A 4 -4.21 -23.91 17.81
N PRO A 5 -3.87 -24.94 18.60
CA PRO A 5 -4.70 -25.32 19.74
C PRO A 5 -4.59 -24.24 20.82
N LEU A 6 -5.74 -23.77 21.32
CA LEU A 6 -5.82 -22.90 22.50
C LEU A 6 -5.14 -23.58 23.70
N PHE A 7 -4.45 -22.78 24.52
CA PHE A 7 -3.93 -23.00 25.90
C PHE A 7 -2.40 -22.78 26.09
N LEU A 8 -2.07 -21.76 26.89
CA LEU A 8 -1.00 -21.63 27.91
C LEU A 8 0.45 -22.08 27.54
N VAL A 9 1.02 -21.58 26.45
CA VAL A 9 2.49 -21.61 26.26
C VAL A 9 2.95 -20.27 25.72
N THR A 10 3.96 -19.67 26.37
CA THR A 10 4.56 -18.34 26.10
C THR A 10 5.42 -18.30 24.84
N ALA A 11 5.91 -19.45 24.37
CA ALA A 11 6.66 -19.57 23.13
C ALA A 11 6.14 -20.74 22.27
N ARG A 12 5.92 -20.51 20.97
CA ARG A 12 5.53 -21.56 20.02
C ARG A 12 6.54 -21.67 18.90
N LEU A 13 6.86 -22.89 18.47
CA LEU A 13 7.59 -23.10 17.23
C LEU A 13 6.58 -23.21 16.08
N LEU A 14 6.66 -22.28 15.14
CA LEU A 14 5.95 -22.32 13.87
C LEU A 14 6.92 -22.81 12.81
N THR A 15 6.60 -23.96 12.20
CA THR A 15 7.35 -24.46 11.05
C THR A 15 6.52 -24.26 9.79
N LEU A 16 7.06 -23.52 8.83
CA LEU A 16 6.46 -23.26 7.53
C LEU A 16 7.17 -24.14 6.49
N ASP A 17 6.43 -25.10 5.94
CA ASP A 17 6.90 -26.00 4.89
C ASP A 17 6.68 -25.35 3.51
N ALA A 18 7.72 -25.31 2.68
CA ALA A 18 7.64 -24.92 1.28
C ALA A 18 8.09 -26.09 0.38
N PRO A 19 7.36 -26.44 -0.69
CA PRO A 19 7.78 -27.48 -1.63
C PRO A 19 9.12 -27.13 -2.26
N GLY A 20 10.11 -28.02 -2.14
CA GLY A 20 11.44 -27.82 -2.73
C GLY A 20 12.50 -27.23 -1.79
N GLN A 21 12.14 -26.75 -0.60
CA GLN A 21 13.08 -26.05 0.30
C GLN A 21 13.13 -26.58 1.75
N ALA A 22 14.12 -26.10 2.49
CA ALA A 22 14.21 -26.33 3.93
C ALA A 22 13.08 -25.59 4.66
N PRO A 23 12.46 -26.22 5.67
CA PRO A 23 11.35 -25.64 6.42
C PRO A 23 11.81 -24.45 7.26
N LEU A 24 11.07 -23.34 7.19
CA LEU A 24 11.33 -22.15 7.99
C LEU A 24 10.79 -22.35 9.40
N SER A 25 11.65 -22.31 10.42
CA SER A 25 11.26 -22.47 11.82
C SER A 25 11.37 -21.16 12.59
N LEU A 26 10.24 -20.68 13.11
CA LEU A 26 10.09 -19.43 13.84
C LEU A 26 9.63 -19.71 15.28
N GLN A 27 10.29 -19.10 16.25
CA GLN A 27 9.83 -18.94 17.62
C GLN A 27 8.89 -17.74 17.69
N LEU A 28 7.63 -17.98 18.05
CA LEU A 28 6.63 -16.96 18.28
C LEU A 28 6.57 -16.61 19.77
N GLU A 29 6.67 -15.34 20.08
CA GLU A 29 6.50 -14.76 21.41
C GLU A 29 5.22 -13.91 21.42
N ARG A 30 4.31 -14.21 22.36
CA ARG A 30 3.07 -13.44 22.50
C ARG A 30 3.36 -12.14 23.26
N PHE A 31 2.77 -11.05 22.80
CA PHE A 31 2.73 -9.79 23.55
C PHE A 31 1.33 -9.20 23.55
N SER A 32 1.10 -8.15 24.34
CA SER A 32 -0.13 -7.38 24.36
C SER A 32 0.21 -5.90 24.30
N VAL A 33 -0.65 -5.13 23.64
CA VAL A 33 -0.68 -3.67 23.75
C VAL A 33 -1.93 -3.19 24.46
N ILE A 34 -2.85 -4.07 24.84
CA ILE A 34 -4.06 -3.68 25.57
C ILE A 34 -3.79 -3.85 27.06
N ALA A 35 -4.00 -2.80 27.84
CA ALA A 35 -3.87 -2.86 29.30
C ALA A 35 -4.89 -3.85 29.90
N PRO A 36 -4.57 -4.54 31.01
CA PRO A 36 -5.48 -5.50 31.64
C PRO A 36 -6.83 -4.91 32.06
N ASP A 37 -6.87 -3.62 32.37
CA ASP A 37 -8.05 -2.85 32.79
C ASP A 37 -8.52 -1.85 31.71
N ALA A 38 -8.05 -2.02 30.47
CA ALA A 38 -8.39 -1.13 29.37
C ALA A 38 -9.92 -1.01 29.15
N VAL A 39 -10.36 0.18 28.78
CA VAL A 39 -11.77 0.51 28.58
C VAL A 39 -12.03 0.88 27.12
N ILE A 40 -13.11 0.36 26.56
CA ILE A 40 -13.65 0.82 25.28
C ILE A 40 -14.96 1.58 25.49
N ALA A 41 -15.12 2.71 24.82
CA ALA A 41 -16.32 3.54 24.83
C ALA A 41 -16.93 3.65 23.44
N HIS A 42 -18.18 3.22 23.29
CA HIS A 42 -18.98 3.42 22.08
C HIS A 42 -19.84 4.67 22.25
N VAL A 43 -19.64 5.68 21.41
CA VAL A 43 -20.39 6.93 21.45
C VAL A 43 -21.37 6.98 20.30
N SER A 44 -22.66 6.93 20.62
CA SER A 44 -23.75 7.07 19.65
C SER A 44 -24.69 8.16 20.10
N HIS A 45 -24.98 9.13 19.22
CA HIS A 45 -25.87 10.26 19.53
C HIS A 45 -25.48 11.03 20.82
N GLY A 46 -24.18 11.17 21.08
CA GLY A 46 -23.64 11.83 22.27
C GLY A 46 -23.74 11.04 23.56
N ILE A 47 -24.18 9.77 23.52
CA ILE A 47 -24.24 8.86 24.67
C ILE A 47 -23.07 7.89 24.58
N ALA A 48 -22.21 7.89 25.61
CA ALA A 48 -21.11 6.94 25.73
C ALA A 48 -21.54 5.69 26.51
N MET A 49 -21.35 4.51 25.93
CA MET A 49 -21.44 3.22 26.61
C MET A 49 -20.04 2.63 26.75
N THR A 50 -19.65 2.31 27.99
CA THR A 50 -18.31 1.78 28.29
C THR A 50 -18.35 0.28 28.57
N ALA A 51 -17.30 -0.42 28.15
CA ALA A 51 -17.06 -1.82 28.43
C ALA A 51 -15.56 -2.05 28.69
N SER A 52 -15.21 -3.17 29.32
CA SER A 52 -13.81 -3.63 29.37
C SER A 52 -13.39 -4.11 27.98
N LEU A 53 -12.19 -3.70 27.56
CA LEU A 53 -11.57 -4.17 26.34
C LEU A 53 -10.78 -5.46 26.65
N ASP A 54 -11.12 -6.55 25.99
CA ASP A 54 -10.49 -7.85 26.23
C ASP A 54 -9.10 -7.93 25.56
N PRO A 55 -7.99 -8.00 26.32
CA PRO A 55 -6.65 -8.07 25.75
C PRO A 55 -6.37 -9.38 25.02
N ALA A 56 -7.19 -10.42 25.21
CA ALA A 56 -7.06 -11.69 24.52
C ALA A 56 -7.82 -11.76 23.18
N ARG A 57 -8.62 -10.73 22.86
CA ARG A 57 -9.46 -10.71 21.65
C ARG A 57 -8.65 -10.67 20.36
N VAL A 58 -7.58 -9.87 20.35
CA VAL A 58 -6.60 -9.84 19.25
C VAL A 58 -5.30 -10.39 19.81
N GLU A 59 -4.86 -11.53 19.30
CA GLU A 59 -3.60 -12.14 19.70
C GLU A 59 -2.45 -11.54 18.89
N LEU A 60 -1.52 -10.89 19.56
CA LEU A 60 -0.33 -10.30 18.95
C LEU A 60 0.89 -11.18 19.22
N TRP A 61 1.70 -11.39 18.18
CA TRP A 61 2.88 -12.24 18.23
C TRP A 61 4.05 -11.54 17.55
N LYS A 62 5.21 -11.61 18.19
CA LYS A 62 6.51 -11.36 17.57
C LYS A 62 7.06 -12.70 17.09
N ALA A 63 7.57 -12.77 15.88
CA ALA A 63 8.25 -13.94 15.35
C ALA A 63 9.76 -13.71 15.34
N ARG A 64 10.52 -14.69 15.83
CA ARG A 64 11.99 -14.73 15.86
C ARG A 64 12.44 -16.04 15.25
N SER A 65 13.42 -16.10 14.35
CA SER A 65 13.96 -17.40 13.94
C SER A 65 14.99 -17.94 14.94
N ILE A 66 15.28 -19.23 14.81
CA ILE A 66 16.16 -20.00 15.71
C ILE A 66 17.61 -19.47 15.75
N ASP A 67 18.09 -18.86 14.67
CA ASP A 67 19.42 -18.22 14.60
C ASP A 67 19.47 -16.84 15.28
N GLY A 68 18.32 -16.29 15.69
CA GLY A 68 18.20 -15.00 16.36
C GLY A 68 18.09 -13.79 15.45
N VAL A 69 18.14 -13.95 14.12
CA VAL A 69 18.39 -12.86 13.15
C VAL A 69 17.09 -12.27 12.54
N TRP A 70 15.90 -12.52 13.11
CA TRP A 70 14.64 -12.25 12.39
C TRP A 70 13.53 -11.63 13.21
N SER A 71 12.67 -10.90 12.50
CA SER A 71 11.52 -10.21 13.06
C SER A 71 10.28 -10.38 12.17
N GLY A 72 9.14 -10.58 12.83
CA GLY A 72 7.84 -10.66 12.19
C GLY A 72 6.78 -10.29 13.19
N PHE A 73 5.66 -9.77 12.71
CA PHE A 73 4.51 -9.43 13.53
C PHE A 73 3.32 -10.17 12.99
N LEU A 74 2.57 -10.83 13.87
CA LEU A 74 1.31 -11.47 13.51
C LEU A 74 0.24 -11.02 14.49
N ALA A 75 -0.91 -10.63 13.96
CA ALA A 75 -2.10 -10.33 14.72
C ALA A 75 -3.26 -11.19 14.22
N PHE A 76 -3.97 -11.83 15.15
CA PHE A 76 -5.12 -12.67 14.84
C PHE A 76 -6.31 -12.27 15.72
N SER A 77 -7.48 -12.11 15.12
CA SER A 77 -8.75 -11.94 15.81
C SER A 77 -9.80 -12.91 15.25
N PRO A 78 -10.99 -13.04 15.90
CA PRO A 78 -12.11 -13.79 15.35
C PRO A 78 -12.60 -13.30 13.97
N LEU A 79 -12.28 -12.06 13.58
CA LEU A 79 -12.70 -11.46 12.31
C LEU A 79 -11.63 -11.60 11.22
N GLY A 80 -10.37 -11.85 11.57
CA GLY A 80 -9.32 -12.01 10.58
C GLY A 80 -7.92 -12.01 11.17
N GLY A 81 -6.91 -12.07 10.30
CA GLY A 81 -5.50 -11.94 10.65
C GLY A 81 -4.80 -10.89 9.79
N ILE A 82 -3.68 -10.39 10.27
CA ILE A 82 -2.74 -9.56 9.51
C ILE A 82 -1.34 -9.85 10.03
N GLY A 83 -0.33 -9.76 9.17
CA GLY A 83 1.03 -9.87 9.62
C GLY A 83 2.00 -10.28 8.55
N TRP A 84 3.26 -10.34 8.94
CA TRP A 84 4.38 -10.71 8.10
C TRP A 84 5.42 -11.45 8.95
N VAL A 85 6.23 -12.26 8.28
CA VAL A 85 7.44 -12.86 8.85
C VAL A 85 8.57 -12.75 7.83
N GLU A 86 9.78 -12.46 8.30
CA GLU A 86 10.97 -12.41 7.46
C GLU A 86 11.98 -13.45 7.97
N SER A 87 12.62 -14.20 7.07
CA SER A 87 13.77 -15.05 7.39
C SER A 87 14.69 -15.36 6.22
N ASN A 88 15.99 -15.13 6.38
CA ASN A 88 17.07 -15.35 5.40
C ASN A 88 16.79 -14.68 4.05
N GLY A 89 16.35 -13.42 4.09
CA GLY A 89 15.92 -12.69 2.89
C GLY A 89 14.60 -13.18 2.28
N ARG A 90 13.92 -14.15 2.90
CA ARG A 90 12.58 -14.62 2.52
C ARG A 90 11.55 -13.87 3.33
N ARG A 91 10.56 -13.27 2.68
CA ARG A 91 9.44 -12.61 3.34
C ARG A 91 8.19 -13.37 3.06
N LEU A 92 7.39 -13.55 4.09
CA LEU A 92 6.09 -14.17 3.97
C LEU A 92 5.04 -13.25 4.56
N MET A 93 4.01 -12.97 3.79
CA MET A 93 2.85 -12.22 4.26
C MET A 93 1.75 -13.19 4.67
N LEU A 94 1.05 -12.85 5.75
CA LEU A 94 -0.15 -13.58 6.15
C LEU A 94 -1.31 -13.11 5.27
N THR A 95 -1.80 -13.99 4.41
CA THR A 95 -2.96 -13.71 3.55
C THR A 95 -4.15 -14.57 3.92
N GLY A 96 -5.35 -14.11 3.54
CA GLY A 96 -6.64 -14.75 3.84
C GLY A 96 -7.41 -15.12 2.57
N ALA A 97 -8.53 -15.84 2.71
CA ALA A 97 -9.20 -16.49 1.58
C ALA A 97 -10.20 -15.63 0.78
N SER A 98 -10.44 -14.36 1.14
CA SER A 98 -11.53 -13.55 0.55
C SER A 98 -11.05 -12.55 -0.52
N ALA A 99 -11.83 -12.41 -1.60
CA ALA A 99 -11.54 -11.56 -2.75
C ALA A 99 -12.20 -10.15 -2.73
N VAL A 100 -12.99 -9.75 -1.71
CA VAL A 100 -13.61 -8.40 -1.55
C VAL A 100 -14.13 -8.23 -0.09
N PRO A 101 -14.30 -7.02 0.53
CA PRO A 101 -13.45 -5.82 0.66
C PRO A 101 -12.75 -5.72 2.05
N CYS A 102 -11.81 -4.78 2.19
CA CYS A 102 -10.54 -4.97 2.90
C CYS A 102 -10.21 -3.92 3.95
N ALA A 103 -11.22 -3.58 4.76
CA ALA A 103 -11.03 -2.76 5.93
C ALA A 103 -10.91 -3.65 7.15
N GLY A 104 -9.77 -3.59 7.83
CA GLY A 104 -9.45 -4.38 9.01
C GLY A 104 -8.70 -5.66 8.70
N LEU A 105 -8.89 -6.67 9.55
CA LEU A 105 -8.15 -7.92 9.49
C LEU A 105 -8.72 -8.89 8.43
N GLN A 106 -7.84 -9.67 7.79
CA GLN A 106 -8.18 -10.53 6.65
C GLN A 106 -8.87 -11.83 7.11
N PRO A 107 -10.08 -12.18 6.65
CA PRO A 107 -10.74 -13.42 7.04
C PRO A 107 -9.98 -14.68 6.59
N GLY A 108 -10.00 -15.73 7.42
CA GLY A 108 -9.36 -17.01 7.09
C GLY A 108 -10.16 -17.89 6.10
N PRO A 109 -9.63 -19.07 5.72
CA PRO A 109 -8.36 -19.66 6.16
C PRO A 109 -7.14 -18.82 5.74
N TRP A 110 -6.11 -18.82 6.59
CA TRP A 110 -4.87 -18.10 6.34
C TRP A 110 -3.76 -19.02 5.86
N HIS A 111 -2.94 -18.49 4.97
CA HIS A 111 -1.69 -19.09 4.55
C HIS A 111 -0.61 -18.01 4.47
N PHE A 112 0.63 -18.47 4.49
CA PHE A 112 1.78 -17.61 4.26
C PHE A 112 2.13 -17.73 2.79
N GLU A 113 2.12 -16.61 2.10
CA GLU A 113 2.62 -16.53 0.73
C GLU A 113 4.03 -15.96 0.79
N PRO A 114 4.98 -16.48 0.00
CA PRO A 114 6.14 -15.69 -0.38
C PRO A 114 5.66 -14.30 -0.75
N GLU A 115 6.36 -13.29 -0.28
CA GLU A 115 6.29 -11.99 -0.94
C GLU A 115 6.81 -12.25 -2.36
N GLY A 116 5.91 -12.62 -3.27
CA GLY A 116 6.14 -12.42 -4.70
C GLY A 116 6.58 -10.97 -4.80
N ARG A 117 7.75 -10.72 -5.40
CA ARG A 117 8.38 -9.40 -5.44
C ARG A 117 7.32 -8.34 -5.73
N PRO A 118 7.10 -7.46 -4.74
CA PRO A 118 5.88 -7.27 -3.98
C PRO A 118 4.62 -7.35 -4.84
N ALA A 119 3.79 -8.32 -4.47
CA ALA A 119 2.38 -8.04 -4.31
C ALA A 119 2.21 -6.94 -3.25
N ALA A 120 2.45 -5.67 -3.64
CA ALA A 120 1.39 -4.73 -3.35
C ALA A 120 0.16 -5.38 -3.97
N PRO A 121 -0.89 -5.71 -3.19
CA PRO A 121 -2.14 -5.94 -3.87
C PRO A 121 -2.32 -4.76 -4.82
N PRO A 122 -2.60 -4.99 -6.11
CA PRO A 122 -3.16 -3.90 -6.89
C PRO A 122 -4.27 -3.28 -6.04
N LEU A 123 -4.30 -1.96 -5.88
CA LEU A 123 -5.24 -1.27 -4.97
C LEU A 123 -6.69 -1.75 -5.00
N GLU A 124 -6.99 -2.18 -6.20
CA GLU A 124 -8.14 -2.84 -6.70
C GLU A 124 -8.58 -3.91 -5.68
N ASN A 125 -7.66 -4.71 -5.15
CA ASN A 125 -7.89 -5.72 -4.14
C ASN A 125 -6.97 -5.54 -2.94
N LEU A 126 -7.26 -4.61 -2.02
CA LEU A 126 -6.64 -4.57 -0.67
C LEU A 126 -6.78 -5.90 0.14
N CYS A 127 -7.30 -6.97 -0.48
CA CYS A 127 -7.31 -8.40 -0.15
C CYS A 127 -7.28 -9.16 -1.47
N GLY A 128 -6.35 -10.11 -1.65
CA GLY A 128 -6.40 -11.07 -2.73
C GLY A 128 -5.09 -11.22 -3.49
N VAL A 129 -4.10 -11.80 -2.82
CA VAL A 129 -3.04 -12.57 -3.49
C VAL A 129 -3.47 -14.04 -3.39
N ARG A 130 -3.32 -14.79 -4.48
CA ARG A 130 -3.59 -16.23 -4.52
C ARG A 130 -2.33 -17.00 -4.11
N ALA A 131 -2.56 -18.14 -3.45
CA ALA A 131 -1.51 -19.02 -2.96
C ALA A 131 -0.70 -19.63 -4.11
N ASN A 132 0.64 -19.58 -4.05
CA ASN A 132 1.42 -20.77 -3.70
C ASN A 132 2.97 -20.62 -3.78
N SER A 133 3.58 -20.94 -2.63
CA SER A 133 4.73 -21.83 -2.40
C SER A 133 5.84 -22.04 -3.47
N GLY A 134 6.93 -21.30 -3.32
CA GLY A 134 8.27 -21.69 -3.82
C GLY A 134 9.22 -20.50 -4.00
N ASP A 135 10.27 -20.45 -3.17
CA ASP A 135 11.62 -19.94 -3.49
C ASP A 135 11.93 -18.42 -3.45
N GLU A 136 13.22 -18.09 -3.67
CA GLU A 136 14.11 -17.27 -2.81
C GLU A 136 14.64 -15.93 -3.41
N GLY A 137 14.95 -14.97 -2.51
CA GLY A 137 15.93 -13.87 -2.67
C GLY A 137 15.35 -12.48 -3.03
N SER A 138 15.87 -11.32 -2.59
CA SER A 138 16.96 -10.95 -1.66
C SER A 138 16.79 -9.48 -1.23
N LEU A 139 16.57 -9.27 0.08
CA LEU A 139 17.01 -8.17 0.95
C LEU A 139 16.72 -6.70 0.57
N ALA A 140 15.60 -6.22 1.09
CA ALA A 140 15.32 -4.81 1.33
C ALA A 140 15.45 -4.46 2.82
N GLY A 141 16.67 -4.36 3.36
CA GLY A 141 16.90 -3.88 4.73
C GLY A 141 16.11 -4.65 5.79
N GLY A 142 16.59 -5.85 6.10
CA GLY A 142 15.95 -6.72 7.09
C GLY A 142 15.67 -5.96 8.38
N ALA A 143 14.45 -6.10 8.89
CA ALA A 143 14.15 -5.65 10.23
C ALA A 143 14.90 -6.55 11.21
N LEU A 144 16.14 -6.19 11.54
CA LEU A 144 16.85 -6.83 12.63
C LEU A 144 16.20 -6.45 13.95
N THR A 145 16.46 -7.32 14.93
CA THR A 145 16.20 -7.08 16.35
C THR A 145 16.43 -5.63 16.68
N GLY A 146 15.53 -5.07 17.49
CA GLY A 146 15.81 -3.80 18.11
C GLY A 146 17.18 -3.89 18.72
N VAL A 147 18.10 -3.12 18.16
CA VAL A 147 19.37 -2.91 18.79
C VAL A 147 18.99 -2.35 20.14
N ALA A 148 19.30 -3.11 21.19
CA ALA A 148 18.93 -2.74 22.54
C ALA A 148 19.73 -1.49 22.85
N ILE A 149 19.15 -0.32 22.57
CA ILE A 149 19.73 0.94 23.00
C ILE A 149 19.44 1.01 24.49
N ALA A 150 20.27 0.32 25.28
CA ALA A 150 20.82 0.57 26.61
C ALA A 150 20.11 1.55 27.57
N THR A 151 18.80 1.56 27.48
CA THR A 151 17.92 2.36 28.28
C THR A 151 16.84 1.40 28.73
N LEU A 152 16.33 1.56 29.96
CA LEU A 152 15.24 0.70 30.41
C LEU A 152 14.08 0.84 29.42
N PRO A 153 13.53 -0.29 28.90
CA PRO A 153 12.38 -0.24 28.01
C PRO A 153 11.28 0.62 28.60
N ARG A 154 10.78 1.57 27.80
CA ARG A 154 9.74 2.51 28.25
C ARG A 154 8.39 2.08 27.72
N VAL A 155 7.34 2.23 28.52
CA VAL A 155 5.97 2.01 28.05
C VAL A 155 5.22 3.33 28.05
N VAL A 156 4.52 3.56 26.95
CA VAL A 156 3.67 4.73 26.73
C VAL A 156 2.23 4.30 26.91
N GLU A 157 1.59 4.82 27.95
CA GLU A 157 0.15 4.69 28.13
C GLU A 157 -0.58 5.55 27.09
N LEU A 158 -1.31 4.90 26.21
CA LEU A 158 -1.96 5.53 25.06
C LEU A 158 -3.49 5.47 25.20
N ALA A 159 -4.12 6.59 24.90
CA ALA A 159 -5.55 6.64 24.65
C ALA A 159 -5.85 6.95 23.18
N VAL A 160 -6.91 6.35 22.65
CA VAL A 160 -7.25 6.42 21.23
C VAL A 160 -8.68 6.90 21.06
N ASP A 161 -8.88 7.95 20.27
CA ASP A 161 -10.19 8.28 19.72
C ASP A 161 -10.23 7.88 18.24
N ALA A 162 -11.37 7.37 17.79
CA ALA A 162 -11.66 7.16 16.38
C ALA A 162 -12.98 7.83 16.01
N ASP A 163 -12.93 8.75 15.05
CA ASP A 163 -14.10 9.50 14.60
C ASP A 163 -15.05 8.66 13.75
N PHE A 164 -16.19 9.23 13.39
CA PHE A 164 -17.21 8.51 12.63
C PHE A 164 -16.71 8.09 11.25
N GLU A 165 -15.96 8.95 10.57
CA GLU A 165 -15.39 8.64 9.27
C GLU A 165 -14.45 7.45 9.31
N PHE A 166 -13.63 7.31 10.36
CA PHE A 166 -12.78 6.14 10.56
C PHE A 166 -13.61 4.89 10.83
N VAL A 167 -14.55 4.95 11.77
CA VAL A 167 -15.38 3.78 12.15
C VAL A 167 -16.20 3.29 10.95
N SER A 168 -16.65 4.21 10.09
CA SER A 168 -17.43 3.91 8.88
C SER A 168 -16.64 3.25 7.75
N ILE A 169 -15.30 3.14 7.87
CA ILE A 169 -14.48 2.37 6.93
C ILE A 169 -14.78 0.86 7.09
N PHE A 170 -15.09 0.43 8.31
CA PHE A 170 -15.23 -0.97 8.69
C PHE A 170 -16.70 -1.41 8.71
N ASP A 171 -16.93 -2.71 8.53
CA ASP A 171 -18.28 -3.30 8.58
C ASP A 171 -18.94 -3.23 9.97
N SER A 172 -18.14 -3.04 11.02
CA SER A 172 -18.62 -2.88 12.40
C SER A 172 -17.61 -2.16 13.28
N SER A 173 -18.08 -1.59 14.39
CA SER A 173 -17.20 -1.02 15.43
C SER A 173 -16.29 -2.08 16.07
N ILE A 174 -16.70 -3.35 16.04
CA ILE A 174 -15.87 -4.48 16.44
C ILE A 174 -14.68 -4.66 15.49
N ALA A 175 -14.91 -4.64 14.17
CA ALA A 175 -13.84 -4.72 13.18
C ALA A 175 -12.88 -3.52 13.27
N ALA A 176 -13.41 -2.32 13.52
CA ALA A 176 -12.60 -1.13 13.78
C ALA A 176 -11.71 -1.31 15.02
N THR A 177 -12.25 -1.88 16.12
CA THR A 177 -11.49 -2.15 17.35
C THR A 177 -10.38 -3.18 17.13
N ASP A 178 -10.68 -4.27 16.42
CA ASP A 178 -9.70 -5.32 16.11
C ASP A 178 -8.55 -4.76 15.28
N TYR A 179 -8.87 -3.91 14.30
CA TYR A 179 -7.87 -3.21 13.50
C TYR A 179 -7.04 -2.21 14.30
N ILE A 180 -7.66 -1.37 15.14
CA ILE A 180 -6.93 -0.44 16.03
C ILE A 180 -5.92 -1.20 16.89
N THR A 181 -6.33 -2.34 17.44
CA THR A 181 -5.45 -3.17 18.28
C THR A 181 -4.28 -3.74 17.49
N ALA A 182 -4.52 -4.21 16.27
CA ALA A 182 -3.46 -4.71 15.39
C ALA A 182 -2.51 -3.59 14.92
N LEU A 183 -3.04 -2.40 14.58
CA LEU A 183 -2.27 -1.22 14.20
C LEU A 183 -1.31 -0.81 15.32
N TYR A 184 -1.82 -0.62 16.55
CA TYR A 184 -0.95 -0.27 17.67
C TYR A 184 -0.04 -1.41 18.12
N GLY A 185 -0.42 -2.67 17.87
CA GLY A 185 0.48 -3.81 17.97
C GLY A 185 1.70 -3.67 17.05
N ALA A 186 1.47 -3.31 15.79
CA ALA A 186 2.52 -3.09 14.81
C ALA A 186 3.34 -1.81 15.10
N ASN A 187 2.70 -0.71 15.50
CA ASN A 187 3.41 0.51 15.93
C ASN A 187 4.31 0.23 17.15
N SER A 188 3.79 -0.51 18.14
CA SER A 188 4.55 -0.91 19.33
C SER A 188 5.74 -1.80 18.94
N PHE A 189 5.56 -2.72 18.00
CA PHE A 189 6.65 -3.53 17.48
C PHE A 189 7.76 -2.67 16.85
N ILE A 190 7.42 -1.66 16.05
CA ILE A 190 8.39 -0.74 15.43
C ILE A 190 9.10 0.12 16.48
N LEU A 191 8.35 0.71 17.41
CA LEU A 191 8.92 1.56 18.47
C LEU A 191 9.79 0.76 19.45
N ASP A 192 9.42 -0.49 19.75
CA ASP A 192 10.21 -1.38 20.61
C ASP A 192 11.50 -1.77 19.91
N ARG A 193 11.42 -2.08 18.61
CA ARG A 193 12.58 -2.37 17.77
C ARG A 193 13.52 -1.15 17.70
N ASP A 194 13.03 0.00 17.25
CA ASP A 194 13.95 1.08 16.87
C ASP A 194 14.23 2.07 18.01
N CYS A 195 13.32 2.21 18.96
CA CYS A 195 13.34 3.26 19.98
C CYS A 195 13.25 2.70 21.40
N ASN A 196 13.35 1.37 21.59
CA ASN A 196 13.23 0.70 22.89
C ASN A 196 12.02 1.18 23.72
N THR A 197 10.89 1.42 23.02
CA THR A 197 9.68 2.01 23.58
C THR A 197 8.45 1.20 23.14
N ARG A 198 7.60 0.78 24.09
CA ARG A 198 6.38 0.00 23.85
C ARG A 198 5.15 0.86 24.05
N LEU A 199 4.06 0.47 23.40
CA LEU A 199 2.74 1.09 23.59
C LEU A 199 1.84 0.21 24.46
N GLN A 200 1.10 0.86 25.35
CA GLN A 200 0.01 0.26 26.12
C GLN A 200 -1.26 1.10 25.96
N VAL A 201 -2.21 0.59 25.19
CA VAL A 201 -3.54 1.16 24.98
C VAL A 201 -4.41 0.92 26.21
N ASN A 202 -4.67 2.00 26.94
CA ASN A 202 -5.53 2.00 28.13
C ASN A 202 -7.00 2.30 27.77
N TYR A 203 -7.23 2.99 26.66
CA TYR A 203 -8.57 3.47 26.33
C TYR A 203 -8.79 3.61 24.82
N ILE A 204 -9.94 3.15 24.34
CA ILE A 204 -10.42 3.37 22.97
C ILE A 204 -11.81 4.00 23.03
N ARG A 205 -12.05 5.06 22.27
CA ARG A 205 -13.39 5.62 22.08
C ARG A 205 -13.75 5.76 20.62
N LEU A 206 -14.86 5.14 20.25
CA LEU A 206 -15.38 5.06 18.89
C LEU A 206 -16.62 5.92 18.75
N PHE A 207 -16.63 6.84 17.78
CA PHE A 207 -17.82 7.60 17.42
C PHE A 207 -18.59 6.89 16.31
N GLU A 208 -19.81 6.42 16.61
CA GLU A 208 -20.60 5.60 15.68
C GLU A 208 -21.65 6.42 14.89
N THR A 209 -21.62 7.75 15.03
CA THR A 209 -22.54 8.66 14.34
C THR A 209 -21.82 9.92 13.88
N ALA A 210 -22.19 10.45 12.71
CA ALA A 210 -21.62 11.66 12.10
C ALA A 210 -21.62 12.94 12.97
N ALA A 211 -22.40 12.96 14.06
CA ALA A 211 -22.37 14.04 15.06
C ALA A 211 -21.28 13.81 16.11
N ASP A 212 -20.04 13.59 15.67
CA ASP A 212 -18.88 13.49 16.55
C ASP A 212 -18.26 14.87 16.91
N LEU A 213 -17.24 14.85 17.76
CA LEU A 213 -16.62 16.04 18.34
C LEU A 213 -15.62 16.75 17.43
N TYR A 214 -15.15 16.10 16.35
CA TYR A 214 -13.92 16.48 15.67
C TYR A 214 -14.14 16.94 14.23
N ASN A 215 -15.28 17.57 13.95
CA ASN A 215 -15.70 18.01 12.63
C ASN A 215 -15.11 19.35 12.12
N GLN A 216 -14.24 20.01 12.91
CA GLN A 216 -13.59 21.26 12.51
C GLN A 216 -12.51 21.02 11.44
N PRO A 217 -12.13 22.02 10.61
CA PRO A 217 -11.07 21.84 9.61
C PRO A 217 -9.74 21.33 10.19
N ASP A 218 -9.35 21.82 11.36
CA ASP A 218 -8.19 21.36 12.14
C ASP A 218 -8.69 20.85 13.51
N PRO A 219 -8.65 19.53 13.76
CA PRO A 219 -9.12 18.94 15.01
C PRO A 219 -8.07 18.87 16.14
N LEU A 220 -6.77 19.15 15.91
CA LEU A 220 -5.72 18.88 16.92
C LEU A 220 -5.94 19.69 18.22
N GLY A 221 -6.16 21.00 18.09
CA GLY A 221 -6.45 21.88 19.22
C GLY A 221 -7.72 21.49 19.99
N PRO A 222 -8.88 21.36 19.31
CA PRO A 222 -10.12 20.88 19.92
C PRO A 222 -10.00 19.51 20.60
N PHE A 223 -9.27 18.57 20.00
CA PHE A 223 -9.03 17.23 20.53
C PHE A 223 -8.32 17.28 21.89
N ARG A 224 -7.20 18.03 21.98
CA ARG A 224 -6.50 18.29 23.25
C ARG A 224 -7.42 18.90 24.30
N ASP A 225 -8.18 19.93 23.91
CA ASP A 225 -9.02 20.69 24.85
C ASP A 225 -10.17 19.83 25.40
N GLU A 226 -10.78 19.00 24.57
CA GLU A 226 -11.78 18.02 24.97
C GLU A 226 -11.21 17.03 26.00
N TRP A 227 -10.05 16.44 25.71
CA TRP A 227 -9.44 15.44 26.59
C TRP A 227 -8.97 16.02 27.92
N ASN A 228 -8.34 17.20 27.91
CA ASN A 228 -7.90 17.88 29.12
C ASN A 228 -9.08 18.36 29.99
N ALA A 229 -10.25 18.62 29.39
CA ALA A 229 -11.43 19.05 30.13
C ALA A 229 -12.29 17.89 30.64
N ASN A 230 -12.50 16.87 29.79
CA ASN A 230 -13.59 15.91 29.96
C ASN A 230 -13.15 14.45 30.10
N GLN A 231 -11.91 14.10 29.74
CA GLN A 231 -11.38 12.73 29.83
C GLN A 231 -10.29 12.57 30.90
N THR A 232 -10.34 13.39 31.95
CA THR A 232 -9.32 13.45 33.02
C THR A 232 -9.25 12.20 33.91
N ALA A 233 -10.22 11.29 33.81
CA ALA A 233 -10.26 10.05 34.57
C ALA A 233 -9.53 8.89 33.89
N VAL A 234 -9.13 9.04 32.62
CA VAL A 234 -8.39 8.03 31.86
C VAL A 234 -6.90 8.20 32.12
N SER A 235 -6.21 7.14 32.60
CA SER A 235 -4.74 7.13 32.70
C SER A 235 -4.12 7.05 31.32
N ARG A 236 -3.19 7.96 31.02
CA ARG A 236 -2.49 8.05 29.74
C ARG A 236 -1.33 9.04 29.78
N ASP A 237 -0.31 8.74 28.99
CA ASP A 237 0.79 9.63 28.65
C ASP A 237 0.48 10.43 27.38
N LEU A 238 -0.10 9.75 26.38
CA LEU A 238 -0.45 10.30 25.08
C LEU A 238 -1.90 10.01 24.71
N ALA A 239 -2.48 10.84 23.84
CA ALA A 239 -3.73 10.51 23.15
C ALA A 239 -3.64 10.78 21.64
N GLN A 240 -4.10 9.84 20.82
CA GLN A 240 -4.11 9.98 19.36
C GLN A 240 -5.51 9.87 18.79
N LEU A 241 -5.87 10.78 17.88
CA LEU A 241 -7.11 10.74 17.11
C LEU A 241 -6.85 10.07 15.76
N LEU A 242 -7.52 8.95 15.49
CA LEU A 242 -7.59 8.32 14.18
C LEU A 242 -8.81 8.84 13.43
N THR A 243 -8.60 9.42 12.25
CA THR A 243 -9.69 10.02 11.46
C THR A 243 -9.69 9.57 10.01
N GLY A 244 -10.86 9.12 9.55
CA GLY A 244 -11.11 8.79 8.15
C GLY A 244 -11.33 10.02 7.26
N ARG A 245 -11.33 11.23 7.83
CA ARG A 245 -11.61 12.46 7.08
C ARG A 245 -10.49 12.78 6.08
N ARG A 246 -10.87 13.11 4.84
CA ARG A 246 -9.94 13.53 3.77
C ARG A 246 -9.84 15.05 3.56
N ASN A 247 -10.61 15.83 4.31
CA ASN A 247 -10.66 17.29 4.21
C ASN A 247 -9.79 18.01 5.27
N LEU A 248 -8.77 17.33 5.78
CA LEU A 248 -7.80 17.89 6.74
C LEU A 248 -6.71 18.68 6.01
N PRO A 249 -6.07 19.67 6.65
CA PRO A 249 -4.98 20.43 6.06
C PRO A 249 -3.64 19.67 6.03
N TYR A 250 -3.58 18.48 6.61
CA TYR A 250 -2.39 17.64 6.77
C TYR A 250 -2.77 16.15 6.74
N GLY A 251 -1.77 15.29 6.50
CA GLY A 251 -1.90 13.85 6.66
C GLY A 251 -1.87 13.41 8.12
N GLY A 252 -0.99 14.02 8.92
CA GLY A 252 -0.97 13.91 10.37
C GLY A 252 -0.37 15.16 10.99
N VAL A 253 -0.58 15.33 12.30
CA VAL A 253 0.06 16.41 13.06
C VAL A 253 0.17 16.04 14.54
N ALA A 254 1.26 16.47 15.17
CA ALA A 254 1.52 16.26 16.59
C ALA A 254 2.24 17.46 17.21
N TRP A 255 2.12 17.58 18.54
CA TRP A 255 3.06 18.40 19.29
C TRP A 255 4.36 17.64 19.55
N ILE A 256 5.49 18.29 19.34
CA ILE A 256 6.82 17.71 19.57
C ILE A 256 7.20 17.82 21.05
N ASN A 257 7.95 16.84 21.58
CA ASN A 257 8.43 16.82 22.98
C ASN A 257 7.27 16.91 23.98
N ALA A 258 6.23 16.10 23.76
CA ALA A 258 4.93 16.33 24.37
C ALA A 258 4.50 15.24 25.37
N ALA A 259 5.16 14.06 25.34
CA ALA A 259 5.01 13.06 26.38
C ALA A 259 5.19 13.69 27.78
N CYS A 260 4.35 13.27 28.74
CA CYS A 260 4.29 13.81 30.10
C CYS A 260 3.90 15.30 30.22
N GLN A 261 3.36 15.92 29.16
CA GLN A 261 2.89 17.30 29.18
C GLN A 261 1.41 17.41 28.79
N ASN A 262 0.80 18.57 29.01
CA ASN A 262 -0.58 18.87 28.60
C ASN A 262 -0.80 18.92 27.07
N TYR A 263 0.23 18.59 26.29
CA TYR A 263 0.27 18.65 24.84
C TYR A 263 0.51 17.28 24.19
N GLY A 264 0.57 16.17 24.95
CA GLY A 264 0.77 14.80 24.45
C GLY A 264 -0.38 14.29 23.58
N TYR A 265 -0.56 14.91 22.42
CA TYR A 265 -1.67 14.68 21.51
C TYR A 265 -1.20 14.68 20.06
N SER A 266 -1.84 13.83 19.26
CA SER A 266 -1.62 13.73 17.82
C SER A 266 -2.92 13.43 17.06
N VAL A 267 -2.94 13.76 15.77
CA VAL A 267 -4.02 13.41 14.85
C VAL A 267 -3.42 12.67 13.66
N SER A 268 -3.92 11.46 13.41
CA SER A 268 -3.60 10.62 12.26
C SER A 268 -4.77 10.68 11.29
N GLY A 269 -4.58 11.40 10.19
CA GLY A 269 -5.59 11.64 9.17
C GLY A 269 -5.44 10.75 7.95
N TYR A 270 -6.44 10.84 7.08
CA TYR A 270 -6.50 10.07 5.83
C TYR A 270 -6.42 8.56 6.04
N MET A 271 -6.85 8.07 7.20
CA MET A 271 -6.81 6.65 7.56
C MET A 271 -7.57 5.80 6.54
N ILE A 272 -6.97 4.71 6.10
CA ILE A 272 -7.46 3.80 5.06
C ILE A 272 -8.12 2.58 5.68
N GLY A 273 -7.79 2.25 6.93
CA GLY A 273 -8.33 1.09 7.65
C GLY A 273 -7.65 -0.22 7.28
N SER A 274 -6.44 -0.17 6.74
CA SER A 274 -5.59 -1.32 6.44
C SER A 274 -4.11 -0.90 6.42
N PHE A 275 -3.22 -1.86 6.63
CA PHE A 275 -1.80 -1.75 6.31
C PHE A 275 -1.35 -3.08 5.69
N ALA A 276 -0.33 -3.05 4.83
CA ALA A 276 0.06 -4.24 4.07
C ALA A 276 1.18 -5.01 4.78
N ASN A 277 2.36 -4.39 4.95
CA ASN A 277 3.58 -5.08 5.38
C ASN A 277 4.54 -4.08 6.06
N ALA A 278 5.11 -4.37 7.24
CA ALA A 278 6.10 -3.52 7.89
C ALA A 278 7.59 -3.79 7.60
N THR A 279 7.89 -4.62 6.61
CA THR A 279 9.28 -4.91 6.19
C THR A 279 9.59 -4.49 4.76
N ALA A 280 8.57 -4.16 3.96
CA ALA A 280 8.72 -3.60 2.62
C ALA A 280 8.01 -2.24 2.51
N THR A 281 8.58 -1.37 1.69
CA THR A 281 7.92 -0.14 1.24
C THR A 281 6.64 -0.50 0.49
N ASN A 282 5.49 -0.05 0.98
CA ASN A 282 4.20 -0.40 0.37
C ASN A 282 3.28 0.81 0.28
N PRO A 283 2.57 0.99 -0.85
CA PRO A 283 1.64 2.11 -1.00
C PRO A 283 0.48 2.07 0.02
N GLY A 284 0.14 0.91 0.58
CA GLY A 284 -0.91 0.69 1.57
C GLY A 284 -0.49 0.95 3.03
N ASN A 285 0.76 1.28 3.31
CA ASN A 285 1.26 1.44 4.68
C ASN A 285 0.96 2.81 5.31
N TRP A 286 0.07 3.62 4.73
CA TRP A 286 -0.20 4.97 5.23
C TRP A 286 -0.56 4.98 6.72
N ASP A 287 -1.48 4.12 7.15
CA ASP A 287 -2.00 4.10 8.53
C ASP A 287 -0.89 3.85 9.57
N ILE A 288 -0.03 2.86 9.33
CA ILE A 288 1.10 2.53 10.21
C ILE A 288 2.20 3.60 10.16
N ILE A 289 2.45 4.19 8.99
CA ILE A 289 3.42 5.30 8.84
C ILE A 289 2.95 6.52 9.63
N VAL A 290 1.75 7.03 9.34
CA VAL A 290 1.28 8.30 9.90
C VAL A 290 1.09 8.17 11.41
N SER A 291 0.49 7.09 11.90
CA SER A 291 0.26 6.92 13.33
C SER A 291 1.57 6.81 14.12
N THR A 292 2.58 6.10 13.58
CA THR A 292 3.90 5.99 14.21
C THR A 292 4.71 7.28 14.10
N HIS A 293 4.63 7.98 12.96
CA HIS A 293 5.27 9.28 12.74
C HIS A 293 4.85 10.32 13.79
N GLU A 294 3.53 10.44 14.00
CA GLU A 294 2.99 11.41 14.95
C GLU A 294 3.33 11.05 16.41
N LEU A 295 3.41 9.74 16.73
CA LEU A 295 3.92 9.29 18.03
C LEU A 295 5.41 9.64 18.20
N GLY A 296 6.23 9.49 17.15
CA GLY A 296 7.63 9.91 17.16
C GLY A 296 7.81 11.38 17.54
N HIS A 297 6.99 12.28 16.99
CA HIS A 297 6.98 13.69 17.41
C HIS A 297 6.62 13.85 18.89
N ASN A 298 5.53 13.21 19.35
CA ASN A 298 5.16 13.27 20.77
C ASN A 298 6.29 12.78 21.70
N LEU A 299 7.06 11.77 21.24
CA LEU A 299 8.22 11.19 21.92
C LEU A 299 9.54 11.94 21.68
N GLY A 300 9.52 13.02 20.91
CA GLY A 300 10.55 14.05 20.92
C GLY A 300 11.51 14.10 19.73
N THR A 301 11.21 13.39 18.65
CA THR A 301 12.02 13.47 17.42
C THR A 301 11.44 14.41 16.37
N TYR A 302 12.32 14.97 15.55
CA TYR A 302 12.01 15.81 14.39
C TYR A 302 12.01 15.00 13.10
N HIS A 303 11.81 15.65 11.96
CA HIS A 303 11.88 14.95 10.69
C HIS A 303 13.34 14.64 10.32
N THR A 304 13.54 13.57 9.55
CA THR A 304 14.85 13.17 9.00
C THR A 304 15.61 14.32 8.31
N HIS A 305 14.92 15.18 7.56
CA HIS A 305 15.54 16.33 6.88
C HIS A 305 16.03 17.42 7.85
N ASP A 306 15.48 17.51 9.06
CA ASP A 306 15.97 18.43 10.10
C ASP A 306 17.36 18.00 10.62
N TYR A 307 17.69 16.71 10.47
CA TYR A 307 19.00 16.14 10.75
C TYR A 307 19.91 16.06 9.51
N GLY A 308 19.42 16.45 8.33
CA GLY A 308 20.16 16.33 7.07
C GLY A 308 20.27 14.91 6.52
N ILE A 309 19.41 13.98 6.97
CA ILE A 309 19.38 12.57 6.53
C ILE A 309 18.79 12.46 5.11
N ASP A 310 17.79 13.28 4.79
CA ASP A 310 17.22 13.35 3.44
C ASP A 310 16.91 14.78 2.99
N THR A 311 16.53 14.91 1.71
CA THR A 311 16.17 16.17 1.06
C THR A 311 14.74 16.17 0.51
N CYS A 312 13.92 15.21 0.92
CA CYS A 312 12.58 14.97 0.36
C CYS A 312 11.62 16.14 0.59
N ASN A 313 11.81 16.93 1.66
CA ASN A 313 11.03 18.16 1.88
C ASN A 313 11.20 19.23 0.78
N SER A 314 12.29 19.15 0.03
CA SER A 314 12.69 20.10 -1.00
C SER A 314 12.51 19.54 -2.43
N GLY A 315 11.89 18.34 -2.53
CA GLY A 315 11.63 17.64 -3.78
C GLY A 315 12.70 16.64 -4.20
N GLY A 316 13.68 16.33 -3.34
CA GLY A 316 14.60 15.22 -3.56
C GLY A 316 13.84 13.89 -3.60
N VAL A 317 14.14 13.03 -4.58
CA VAL A 317 13.56 11.69 -4.68
C VAL A 317 14.55 10.71 -4.08
N GLN A 318 14.23 10.19 -2.90
CA GLN A 318 15.08 9.28 -2.13
C GLN A 318 14.18 8.27 -1.39
N ARG A 319 14.79 7.18 -0.93
CA ARG A 319 14.21 6.32 0.10
C ARG A 319 14.40 6.98 1.47
N GLY A 320 13.39 6.94 2.32
CA GLY A 320 13.38 7.54 3.64
C GLY A 320 12.76 6.61 4.68
N THR A 321 12.82 7.01 5.95
CA THR A 321 12.26 6.23 7.08
C THR A 321 10.97 6.89 7.61
N ILE A 322 10.35 6.34 8.66
CA ILE A 322 9.04 6.81 9.18
C ILE A 322 8.99 8.33 9.38
N MET A 323 10.03 8.95 9.93
CA MET A 323 10.09 10.40 10.18
C MET A 323 10.38 11.26 8.92
N SER A 324 10.27 10.70 7.71
CA SER A 324 10.61 11.38 6.45
C SER A 324 9.41 11.92 5.67
N TYR A 325 9.69 12.92 4.84
CA TYR A 325 8.78 13.46 3.82
C TYR A 325 8.94 12.78 2.46
N CYS A 326 9.69 11.69 2.33
CA CYS A 326 9.81 10.97 1.04
C CYS A 326 8.48 10.38 0.54
N HIS A 327 7.43 10.35 1.37
CA HIS A 327 6.08 10.05 0.94
C HIS A 327 5.42 11.14 0.08
N VAL A 328 5.99 12.36 0.04
CA VAL A 328 5.48 13.47 -0.79
C VAL A 328 6.21 13.62 -2.13
N VAL A 329 6.95 12.60 -2.57
CA VAL A 329 7.59 12.54 -3.90
C VAL A 329 7.17 11.28 -4.66
N SER A 330 7.62 11.12 -5.92
CA SER A 330 7.24 9.99 -6.79
C SER A 330 7.59 8.66 -6.10
N GLY A 331 6.63 7.73 -6.03
CA GLY A 331 6.68 6.51 -5.19
C GLY A 331 5.83 6.59 -3.92
N ALA A 332 5.48 7.79 -3.47
CA ALA A 332 4.63 8.02 -2.29
C ALA A 332 5.09 7.19 -1.07
N THR A 333 4.17 6.54 -0.36
CA THR A 333 4.47 5.68 0.81
C THR A 333 5.39 4.50 0.48
N SER A 334 5.56 4.13 -0.79
CA SER A 334 6.60 3.18 -1.21
C SER A 334 8.02 3.76 -1.15
N ASN A 335 8.21 5.01 -0.75
CA ASN A 335 9.55 5.52 -0.43
C ASN A 335 9.85 5.47 1.08
N ILE A 336 8.95 4.94 1.91
CA ILE A 336 9.09 4.94 3.37
C ILE A 336 9.33 3.55 3.92
N ASP A 337 10.53 3.34 4.45
CA ASP A 337 10.86 2.19 5.27
C ASP A 337 10.16 2.30 6.61
N LEU A 338 9.53 1.20 7.05
CA LEU A 338 8.83 1.12 8.33
C LEU A 338 9.79 0.89 9.48
N ARG A 339 10.75 1.80 9.60
CA ARG A 339 11.70 1.94 10.69
C ARG A 339 11.94 3.40 11.04
N PHE A 340 12.49 3.66 12.22
CA PHE A 340 13.17 4.91 12.51
C PHE A 340 14.61 4.83 12.00
N HIS A 341 15.10 5.91 11.40
CA HIS A 341 16.54 6.05 11.16
C HIS A 341 17.24 6.23 12.51
N ARG A 342 18.44 5.70 12.69
CA ARG A 342 19.27 5.79 13.90
C ARG A 342 19.23 7.17 14.54
N GLY A 343 19.59 8.21 13.78
CA GLY A 343 19.54 9.60 14.27
C GLY A 343 18.17 10.08 14.77
N THR A 344 17.06 9.57 14.22
CA THR A 344 15.70 9.90 14.72
C THR A 344 15.31 9.08 15.96
N ALA A 345 15.75 7.83 16.05
CA ALA A 345 15.55 6.95 17.20
C ALA A 345 16.39 7.41 18.42
N GLU A 346 17.65 7.75 18.22
CA GLU A 346 18.53 8.32 19.25
C GLU A 346 17.94 9.61 19.82
N ALA A 347 17.27 10.42 19.00
CA ALA A 347 16.58 11.62 19.47
C ALA A 347 15.36 11.30 20.34
N VAL A 348 14.58 10.25 20.02
CA VAL A 348 13.50 9.75 20.88
C VAL A 348 14.07 9.37 22.24
N LEU A 349 15.13 8.56 22.26
CA LEU A 349 15.76 8.09 23.50
C LEU A 349 16.37 9.22 24.32
N GLY A 350 17.06 10.15 23.65
CA GLY A 350 17.63 11.35 24.26
C GLY A 350 16.57 12.28 24.88
N TRP A 351 15.30 12.17 24.47
CA TRP A 351 14.19 12.89 25.09
C TRP A 351 13.49 12.06 26.17
N VAL A 352 13.05 10.86 25.84
CA VAL A 352 12.22 9.99 26.67
C VAL A 352 12.90 9.68 28.00
N VAL A 353 14.19 9.34 27.98
CA VAL A 353 14.93 8.95 29.20
C VAL A 353 15.08 10.10 30.20
N PRO A 354 15.59 11.30 29.82
CA PRO A 354 15.77 12.38 30.79
C PRO A 354 14.54 13.27 31.00
N SER A 355 13.62 13.35 30.04
CA SER A 355 12.59 14.41 30.00
C SER A 355 11.14 13.92 30.04
N ALA A 356 10.91 12.60 29.97
CA ALA A 356 9.57 12.00 30.06
C ALA A 356 9.44 11.02 31.25
N PRO A 357 9.59 11.48 32.50
CA PRO A 357 9.61 10.61 33.68
C PRO A 357 8.27 9.95 34.04
N CYS A 358 7.17 10.31 33.35
CA CYS A 358 5.88 9.64 33.52
C CYS A 358 5.83 8.28 32.82
N LEU A 359 6.68 8.07 31.80
CA LEU A 359 6.72 6.83 31.06
C LEU A 359 7.27 5.73 31.97
N MET A 360 6.43 4.74 32.24
CA MET A 360 6.80 3.60 33.08
C MET A 360 7.97 2.82 32.45
N SER A 361 8.74 2.16 33.30
CA SER A 361 9.71 1.15 32.90
C SER A 361 9.10 -0.22 33.17
N ASP A 362 9.13 -1.08 32.16
CA ASP A 362 8.67 -2.47 32.22
C ASP A 362 9.70 -3.31 31.47
N CYS A 363 10.75 -3.69 32.19
CA CYS A 363 11.89 -4.36 31.58
C CYS A 363 11.55 -5.79 31.12
N ASN A 364 10.64 -6.47 31.83
CA ASN A 364 10.25 -7.85 31.55
C ASN A 364 9.08 -7.99 30.56
N GLY A 365 8.43 -6.87 30.21
CA GLY A 365 7.36 -6.81 29.21
C GLY A 365 6.05 -7.42 29.67
N ASN A 366 5.78 -7.49 30.97
CA ASN A 366 4.58 -8.13 31.52
C ASN A 366 3.37 -7.17 31.63
N GLY A 367 3.54 -5.88 31.33
CA GLY A 367 2.51 -4.85 31.45
C GLY A 367 2.33 -4.28 32.86
N VAL A 368 3.30 -4.50 33.75
CA VAL A 368 3.41 -3.95 35.11
C VAL A 368 4.70 -3.16 35.20
N ASP A 369 4.70 -2.05 35.92
CA ASP A 369 5.94 -1.28 36.08
C ASP A 369 6.93 -2.01 37.00
N ASP A 370 8.21 -1.78 36.76
CA ASP A 370 9.32 -2.42 37.47
C ASP A 370 9.20 -2.24 39.00
N LEU A 371 8.71 -1.09 39.46
CA LEU A 371 8.56 -0.78 40.88
C LEU A 371 7.43 -1.59 41.53
N ASP A 372 6.32 -1.77 40.82
CA ASP A 372 5.18 -2.58 41.22
C ASP A 372 5.53 -4.07 41.20
N ASP A 373 6.35 -4.52 40.24
CA ASP A 373 6.90 -5.87 40.23
C ASP A 373 7.78 -6.15 41.45
N ILE A 374 8.69 -5.21 41.77
CA ILE A 374 9.54 -5.30 42.97
C ILE A 374 8.69 -5.30 44.24
N ALA A 375 7.65 -4.46 44.29
CA ALA A 375 6.70 -4.46 45.40
C ALA A 375 5.89 -5.76 45.50
N ALA A 376 5.62 -6.43 44.37
CA ALA A 376 4.96 -7.73 44.28
C ALA A 376 5.90 -8.91 44.61
N GLY A 377 7.21 -8.67 44.72
CA GLY A 377 8.20 -9.60 45.25
C GLY A 377 9.22 -10.13 44.24
N THR A 378 9.42 -9.46 43.09
CA THR A 378 10.60 -9.70 42.26
C THR A 378 11.88 -9.32 43.02
N VAL A 379 13.01 -9.93 42.66
CA VAL A 379 14.29 -9.67 43.33
C VAL A 379 14.91 -8.41 42.74
N ASP A 380 15.33 -7.49 43.60
CA ASP A 380 16.14 -6.31 43.30
C ASP A 380 17.22 -6.24 44.39
N ILE A 381 18.36 -6.90 44.16
CA ILE A 381 19.40 -7.07 45.17
C ILE A 381 20.27 -5.82 45.33
N ASN A 382 20.41 -5.03 44.25
CA ASN A 382 21.25 -3.83 44.19
C ASN A 382 20.46 -2.55 44.56
N ALA A 383 19.14 -2.65 44.69
CA ALA A 383 18.19 -1.59 45.04
C ALA A 383 18.21 -0.41 44.07
N ASP A 384 18.40 -0.68 42.78
CA ASP A 384 18.39 0.34 41.73
C ASP A 384 17.01 0.56 41.08
N GLY A 385 16.00 -0.22 41.50
CA GLY A 385 14.63 -0.11 41.03
C GLY A 385 14.36 -0.86 39.74
N ILE A 386 15.28 -1.71 39.29
CA ILE A 386 15.14 -2.60 38.14
C ILE A 386 15.14 -4.05 38.67
N PRO A 387 14.19 -4.91 38.28
CA PRO A 387 14.23 -6.32 38.62
C PRO A 387 15.55 -6.98 38.16
N ASP A 388 16.19 -7.76 39.04
CA ASP A 388 17.44 -8.50 38.77
C ASP A 388 17.31 -9.40 37.52
N SER A 389 16.11 -9.94 37.25
CA SER A 389 15.83 -10.76 36.06
C SER A 389 16.01 -10.02 34.73
N CYS A 390 16.07 -8.69 34.77
CA CYS A 390 16.30 -7.83 33.62
C CYS A 390 17.75 -7.34 33.53
N GLN A 391 18.58 -7.70 34.50
CA GLN A 391 19.97 -7.27 34.60
C GLN A 391 20.91 -8.47 34.63
N ASP A 392 20.55 -9.61 34.05
CA ASP A 392 21.40 -10.81 33.93
C ASP A 392 21.21 -11.38 32.52
N CYS A 393 21.77 -10.67 31.54
CA CYS A 393 21.47 -10.91 30.12
C CYS A 393 22.04 -12.24 29.60
N ASP A 394 23.14 -12.73 30.18
CA ASP A 394 23.75 -14.02 29.82
C ASP A 394 23.32 -15.18 30.74
N GLY A 395 22.54 -14.87 31.78
CA GLY A 395 22.02 -15.84 32.74
C GLY A 395 23.12 -16.49 33.59
N ASN A 396 24.28 -15.82 33.75
CA ASN A 396 25.40 -16.33 34.51
C ASN A 396 25.19 -16.19 36.04
N GLY A 397 24.18 -15.42 36.45
CA GLY A 397 23.83 -15.17 37.86
C GLY A 397 24.58 -14.01 38.52
N THR A 398 25.35 -13.26 37.75
CA THR A 398 25.97 -11.98 38.10
C THR A 398 25.22 -10.89 37.34
N LEU A 399 24.91 -9.79 38.02
CA LEU A 399 24.17 -8.73 37.34
C LEU A 399 25.08 -7.99 36.36
N ASP A 400 24.55 -7.57 35.23
CA ASP A 400 25.20 -6.80 34.16
C ASP A 400 26.04 -5.63 34.71
N PRO A 401 25.53 -4.76 35.63
CA PRO A 401 26.33 -3.67 36.20
C PRO A 401 27.52 -4.17 37.06
N ILE A 402 27.39 -5.36 37.64
CA ILE A 402 28.44 -6.01 38.43
C ILE A 402 29.47 -6.65 37.50
N ASP A 403 29.05 -7.30 36.41
CA ASP A 403 29.95 -7.91 35.42
C ASP A 403 30.85 -6.85 34.78
N ILE A 404 30.28 -5.72 34.36
CA ILE A 404 31.03 -4.58 33.82
C ILE A 404 32.02 -4.05 34.87
N ALA A 405 31.57 -3.87 36.12
CA ALA A 405 32.43 -3.39 37.21
C ALA A 405 33.57 -4.37 37.57
N LEU A 406 33.40 -5.67 37.28
CA LEU A 406 34.41 -6.72 37.46
C LEU A 406 35.34 -6.88 36.25
N GLY A 407 35.16 -6.07 35.21
CA GLY A 407 36.01 -6.02 34.02
C GLY A 407 35.43 -6.77 32.81
N GLY A 408 34.11 -6.98 32.78
CA GLY A 408 33.40 -7.26 31.52
C GLY A 408 33.54 -6.07 30.56
N ASP A 409 33.65 -6.37 29.27
CA ASP A 409 33.70 -5.34 28.24
C ASP A 409 32.29 -4.75 28.04
N ASP A 410 32.23 -3.42 27.91
CA ASP A 410 31.04 -2.59 27.62
C ASP A 410 31.56 -1.44 26.75
N LEU A 411 31.83 -1.75 25.49
CA LEU A 411 32.56 -0.86 24.57
C LEU A 411 31.71 0.31 24.09
N ASP A 412 30.40 0.14 24.02
CA ASP A 412 29.43 1.15 23.63
C ASP A 412 28.81 1.91 24.82
N GLU A 413 29.30 1.65 26.04
CA GLU A 413 28.88 2.29 27.31
C GLU A 413 27.37 2.21 27.55
N ASN A 414 26.81 1.06 27.18
CA ASN A 414 25.39 0.80 27.09
C ASN A 414 24.88 0.15 28.42
N GLY A 415 25.78 -0.17 29.36
CA GLY A 415 25.44 -0.71 30.67
C GLY A 415 25.02 -2.19 30.65
N ARG A 416 25.21 -2.86 29.51
CA ARG A 416 25.08 -4.29 29.28
C ARG A 416 26.45 -4.82 28.83
N PRO A 417 26.90 -6.00 29.31
CA PRO A 417 28.13 -6.59 28.84
C PRO A 417 28.08 -6.91 27.33
N ASP A 418 29.17 -6.63 26.61
CA ASP A 418 29.35 -6.90 25.18
C ASP A 418 29.05 -8.37 24.82
N SER A 419 29.26 -9.30 25.76
CA SER A 419 28.95 -10.74 25.57
C SER A 419 27.47 -11.04 25.34
N CYS A 420 26.60 -10.09 25.64
CA CYS A 420 25.17 -10.20 25.44
C CYS A 420 24.69 -9.50 24.17
N ASP A 421 25.54 -8.70 23.54
CA ASP A 421 25.22 -7.94 22.34
C ASP A 421 25.47 -8.75 21.07
N LEU A 422 24.88 -8.27 19.98
CA LEU A 422 25.02 -8.90 18.67
C LEU A 422 26.34 -8.48 18.04
N ASP A 423 27.04 -9.45 17.49
CA ASP A 423 28.26 -9.28 16.68
C ASP A 423 28.05 -10.09 15.39
N CYS A 424 27.41 -9.44 14.41
CA CYS A 424 27.01 -10.09 13.17
C CYS A 424 28.20 -10.42 12.26
N ASN A 425 29.27 -9.64 12.32
CA ASN A 425 30.49 -9.85 11.52
C ASN A 425 31.52 -10.75 12.23
N SER A 426 31.24 -11.16 13.48
CA SER A 426 32.08 -12.00 14.32
C SER A 426 33.50 -11.47 14.50
N ASN A 427 33.67 -10.15 14.54
CA ASN A 427 34.97 -9.50 14.68
C ASN A 427 35.41 -9.36 16.15
N GLY A 428 34.52 -9.68 17.10
CA GLY A 428 34.72 -9.56 18.54
C GLY A 428 34.39 -8.18 19.13
N ILE A 429 33.75 -7.31 18.36
CA ILE A 429 33.22 -5.99 18.75
C ILE A 429 31.71 -6.02 18.46
N PRO A 430 30.85 -5.66 19.42
CA PRO A 430 29.42 -5.58 19.15
C PRO A 430 29.07 -4.59 18.04
N ASP A 431 27.98 -4.85 17.33
CA ASP A 431 27.49 -4.05 16.21
C ASP A 431 27.31 -2.57 16.57
N LEU A 432 26.76 -2.29 17.76
CA LEU A 432 26.62 -0.93 18.29
C LEU A 432 27.96 -0.26 18.55
N ALA A 433 28.94 -1.00 19.07
CA ALA A 433 30.27 -0.48 19.34
C ALA A 433 31.03 -0.19 18.04
N ASP A 434 30.87 -1.04 17.00
CA ASP A 434 31.38 -0.78 15.65
C ASP A 434 30.81 0.55 15.11
N ILE A 435 29.49 0.72 15.21
CA ILE A 435 28.78 1.92 14.72
C ILE A 435 29.13 3.18 15.53
N ALA A 436 29.27 3.06 16.86
CA ALA A 436 29.64 4.17 17.73
C ALA A 436 31.07 4.65 17.45
N ALA A 437 31.98 3.71 17.13
CA ALA A 437 33.35 4.02 16.75
C ALA A 437 33.46 4.71 15.38
N ASP A 438 32.67 4.25 14.39
CA ASP A 438 32.53 4.90 13.09
C ASP A 438 31.10 4.84 12.56
N SER A 439 30.40 5.96 12.68
CA SER A 439 29.02 6.13 12.20
C SER A 439 28.81 5.85 10.71
N ALA A 440 29.89 5.83 9.90
CA ALA A 440 29.85 5.51 8.48
C ALA A 440 29.76 4.01 8.20
N LEU A 441 29.92 3.16 9.22
CA LEU A 441 29.72 1.72 9.12
C LEU A 441 28.24 1.33 9.16
N ASP A 442 27.31 2.26 9.39
CA ASP A 442 25.86 2.05 9.24
C ASP A 442 25.33 3.31 8.54
N ALA A 443 25.56 3.34 7.23
CA ALA A 443 25.32 4.52 6.41
C ALA A 443 23.84 4.73 6.09
N ASP A 444 23.03 3.67 6.14
CA ASP A 444 21.58 3.72 6.02
C ASP A 444 20.85 3.92 7.36
N GLY A 445 21.61 3.91 8.46
CA GLY A 445 21.16 4.25 9.80
C GLY A 445 20.10 3.29 10.33
N ASN A 446 20.28 1.99 10.11
CA ASN A 446 19.36 0.94 10.54
C ASN A 446 19.84 0.22 11.82
N PHE A 447 20.93 0.71 12.43
CA PHE A 447 21.63 0.09 13.57
C PHE A 447 22.36 -1.23 13.25
N ILE A 448 22.60 -1.51 11.97
CA ILE A 448 23.27 -2.72 11.51
C ILE A 448 24.51 -2.31 10.73
N PRO A 449 25.70 -2.82 11.08
CA PRO A 449 26.89 -2.54 10.29
C PRO A 449 26.70 -2.97 8.83
N ASP A 450 27.03 -2.10 7.87
CA ASP A 450 26.97 -2.31 6.42
C ASP A 450 27.64 -3.65 6.03
N SER A 451 28.70 -4.05 6.72
CA SER A 451 29.39 -5.33 6.49
C SER A 451 28.57 -6.59 6.78
N CYS A 452 27.50 -6.45 7.57
CA CYS A 452 26.56 -7.50 7.91
C CYS A 452 25.27 -7.43 7.09
N GLN A 453 25.10 -6.34 6.37
CA GLN A 453 24.00 -6.18 5.45
C GLN A 453 24.32 -6.88 4.13
N VAL A 454 23.29 -7.04 3.32
CA VAL A 454 23.41 -7.76 2.06
C VAL A 454 23.86 -6.80 0.96
N ASP A 455 24.71 -7.34 0.09
CA ASP A 455 25.29 -6.71 -1.08
C ASP A 455 25.04 -7.69 -2.25
N CYS A 456 23.85 -7.59 -2.83
CA CYS A 456 23.37 -8.58 -3.81
C CYS A 456 24.11 -8.47 -5.15
N ASP A 457 24.59 -7.27 -5.51
CA ASP A 457 25.36 -7.02 -6.73
C ASP A 457 26.89 -7.15 -6.53
N ALA A 458 27.31 -7.47 -5.30
CA ALA A 458 28.68 -7.68 -4.85
C ALA A 458 29.61 -6.49 -5.16
N ASN A 459 29.08 -5.27 -5.12
CA ASN A 459 29.84 -4.05 -5.42
C ASN A 459 30.64 -3.52 -4.22
N GLY A 460 30.47 -4.12 -3.04
CA GLY A 460 31.10 -3.75 -1.77
C GLY A 460 30.34 -2.68 -0.98
N VAL A 461 29.10 -2.38 -1.35
CA VAL A 461 28.17 -1.46 -0.68
C VAL A 461 26.89 -2.24 -0.37
N ALA A 462 26.37 -2.09 0.84
CA ALA A 462 25.12 -2.71 1.21
C ALA A 462 23.95 -2.16 0.37
N ASP A 463 23.00 -3.03 0.02
CA ASP A 463 21.87 -2.70 -0.85
C ASP A 463 21.05 -1.52 -0.27
N GLY A 464 20.85 -1.49 1.05
CA GLY A 464 20.16 -0.39 1.74
C GLY A 464 20.84 0.98 1.50
N VAL A 465 22.16 1.00 1.49
CA VAL A 465 22.97 2.20 1.23
C VAL A 465 22.90 2.60 -0.25
N ASP A 466 22.95 1.62 -1.15
CA ASP A 466 22.77 1.84 -2.59
C ASP A 466 21.42 2.47 -2.91
N LEU A 467 20.34 2.02 -2.26
CA LEU A 467 18.98 2.49 -2.50
C LEU A 467 18.71 3.89 -1.93
N ILE A 468 19.34 4.25 -0.82
CA ILE A 468 19.30 5.64 -0.32
C ILE A 468 20.03 6.59 -1.27
N ALA A 469 21.19 6.16 -1.78
CA ALA A 469 22.00 6.96 -2.69
C ALA A 469 21.37 7.05 -4.10
N GLN A 470 20.76 5.96 -4.57
CA GLN A 470 20.25 5.79 -5.93
C GLN A 470 18.95 5.01 -5.94
N VAL A 471 17.89 5.66 -5.46
CA VAL A 471 16.53 5.09 -5.46
C VAL A 471 16.05 4.64 -6.85
N ALA A 472 16.67 5.09 -7.95
CA ALA A 472 16.34 4.64 -9.31
C ALA A 472 16.78 3.19 -9.61
N ARG A 473 17.54 2.55 -8.73
CA ARG A 473 17.89 1.11 -8.81
C ARG A 473 16.76 0.18 -8.37
N ASP A 474 15.75 0.73 -7.70
CA ASP A 474 14.53 0.06 -7.21
C ASP A 474 13.34 0.75 -7.88
N LEU A 475 13.02 0.41 -9.13
CA LEU A 475 12.08 1.17 -9.94
C LEU A 475 10.63 1.00 -9.46
N ASP A 476 10.29 -0.20 -8.99
CA ASP A 476 8.96 -0.55 -8.54
C ASP A 476 8.73 -0.29 -7.03
N ARG A 477 9.78 0.14 -6.31
CA ARG A 477 9.77 0.60 -4.92
C ARG A 477 9.42 -0.49 -3.93
N ASP A 478 9.97 -1.67 -4.16
CA ASP A 478 9.84 -2.79 -3.26
C ASP A 478 10.95 -2.90 -2.22
N GLY A 479 11.96 -2.05 -2.38
CA GLY A 479 13.12 -1.96 -1.53
C GLY A 479 14.24 -2.91 -1.89
N GLN A 480 14.12 -3.69 -2.97
CA GLN A 480 15.15 -4.52 -3.57
C GLN A 480 15.76 -3.78 -4.77
N ILE A 481 16.98 -4.15 -5.13
CA ILE A 481 17.60 -3.64 -6.35
C ILE A 481 17.07 -4.46 -7.52
N ASP A 482 16.44 -3.82 -8.51
CA ASP A 482 15.88 -4.45 -9.71
C ASP A 482 16.88 -5.44 -10.35
N ALA A 483 18.17 -5.08 -10.40
CA ALA A 483 19.20 -5.90 -11.03
C ALA A 483 19.50 -7.22 -10.31
N CYS A 484 19.12 -7.32 -9.03
CA CYS A 484 19.22 -8.53 -8.22
C CYS A 484 17.94 -9.38 -8.30
N GLU A 485 16.89 -8.83 -8.88
CA GLU A 485 15.64 -9.54 -9.11
C GLU A 485 15.68 -10.30 -10.44
N ASP A 486 16.22 -11.52 -10.44
CA ASP A 486 16.22 -12.42 -11.61
C ASP A 486 15.88 -13.85 -11.16
N CYS A 487 14.59 -14.12 -10.95
CA CYS A 487 14.15 -15.40 -10.36
C CYS A 487 14.24 -16.57 -11.36
N ASP A 488 14.11 -16.32 -12.66
CA ASP A 488 14.22 -17.36 -13.69
C ASP A 488 15.68 -17.57 -14.16
N GLY A 489 16.62 -16.72 -13.70
CA GLY A 489 18.05 -16.80 -13.95
C GLY A 489 18.41 -16.55 -15.41
N ASN A 490 17.57 -15.82 -16.15
CA ASN A 490 17.76 -15.60 -17.58
C ASN A 490 18.73 -14.43 -17.88
N GLY A 491 19.17 -13.71 -16.85
CA GLY A 491 20.07 -12.55 -16.94
C GLY A 491 19.37 -11.24 -17.28
N VAL A 492 18.04 -11.19 -17.21
CA VAL A 492 17.18 -10.01 -17.34
C VAL A 492 16.41 -9.87 -16.05
N ALA A 493 16.44 -8.68 -15.47
CA ALA A 493 15.70 -8.39 -14.25
C ALA A 493 14.18 -8.56 -14.44
N ASP A 494 13.48 -9.14 -13.47
CA ASP A 494 12.04 -9.37 -13.54
C ASP A 494 11.22 -8.10 -13.77
N PRO A 495 11.53 -6.95 -13.11
CA PRO A 495 10.85 -5.69 -13.41
C PRO A 495 10.96 -5.29 -14.89
N THR A 496 12.02 -5.73 -15.58
CA THR A 496 12.18 -5.56 -17.04
C THR A 496 11.36 -6.59 -17.81
N ASP A 497 11.37 -7.85 -17.38
CA ASP A 497 10.65 -8.94 -18.04
C ASP A 497 9.12 -8.84 -17.94
N LEU A 498 8.61 -8.20 -16.88
CA LEU A 498 7.19 -7.82 -16.72
C LEU A 498 6.74 -6.79 -17.76
N ALA A 499 7.69 -6.08 -18.40
CA ALA A 499 7.43 -5.13 -19.49
C ALA A 499 6.33 -4.09 -19.18
N GLY A 500 6.33 -3.60 -17.94
CA GLY A 500 5.39 -2.58 -17.45
C GLY A 500 3.98 -3.09 -17.21
N ALA A 501 3.78 -4.40 -16.93
CA ALA A 501 2.49 -4.99 -16.56
C ALA A 501 1.67 -4.06 -15.65
N LEU A 502 0.38 -3.88 -15.96
CA LEU A 502 -0.55 -2.98 -15.26
C LEU A 502 -0.13 -1.50 -15.13
N GLY A 503 0.91 -1.08 -15.85
CA GLY A 503 1.39 0.30 -15.84
C GLY A 503 0.30 1.29 -16.26
N LEU A 504 0.25 2.43 -15.57
CA LEU A 504 -0.62 3.53 -15.93
C LEU A 504 0.09 4.45 -16.91
N TRP A 505 -0.56 4.71 -18.04
CA TRP A 505 -0.02 5.58 -19.08
C TRP A 505 -0.80 6.87 -19.13
N THR A 506 -0.12 7.98 -18.83
CA THR A 506 -0.70 9.32 -18.89
C THR A 506 -0.18 10.07 -20.11
N VAL A 507 -1.05 10.85 -20.73
CA VAL A 507 -0.69 11.67 -21.88
C VAL A 507 -0.96 13.14 -21.58
N GLN A 508 0.05 13.96 -21.89
CA GLN A 508 -0.07 15.40 -21.99
C GLN A 508 -0.31 15.77 -23.45
N PHE A 509 -1.29 16.63 -23.73
CA PHE A 509 -1.58 17.06 -25.09
C PHE A 509 -0.61 18.14 -25.57
N SER A 510 -0.19 19.08 -24.70
CA SER A 510 0.73 20.16 -25.06
C SER A 510 1.55 20.70 -23.87
N PRO A 511 2.90 20.73 -23.95
CA PRO A 511 3.72 20.00 -24.92
C PRO A 511 3.43 18.49 -24.90
N PRO A 512 3.47 17.80 -26.04
CA PRO A 512 3.09 16.39 -26.08
C PRO A 512 4.10 15.55 -25.30
N LYS A 513 3.64 14.88 -24.25
CA LYS A 513 4.42 13.92 -23.46
C LYS A 513 3.58 12.68 -23.22
N LEU A 514 4.25 11.53 -23.22
CA LEU A 514 3.67 10.26 -22.83
C LEU A 514 4.51 9.70 -21.69
N ILE A 515 3.86 9.43 -20.56
CA ILE A 515 4.51 9.04 -19.32
C ILE A 515 3.96 7.68 -18.89
N GLU A 516 4.86 6.74 -18.65
CA GLU A 516 4.59 5.45 -18.04
C GLU A 516 4.82 5.56 -16.54
N LEU A 517 3.80 5.21 -15.77
CA LEU A 517 3.84 5.06 -14.33
C LEU A 517 3.79 3.57 -14.00
N ASP A 518 4.60 3.18 -13.04
CA ASP A 518 4.58 1.84 -12.48
C ASP A 518 3.21 1.51 -11.87
N GLY A 519 2.71 0.32 -12.14
CA GLY A 519 1.38 -0.11 -11.70
C GLY A 519 1.26 -0.26 -10.18
N ARG A 520 2.36 -0.61 -9.50
CA ARG A 520 2.44 -0.84 -8.06
C ARG A 520 2.64 0.47 -7.30
N SER A 521 3.75 1.15 -7.57
CA SER A 521 4.22 2.32 -6.81
C SER A 521 3.83 3.67 -7.41
N GLY A 522 3.42 3.70 -8.68
CA GLY A 522 3.17 4.94 -9.40
C GLY A 522 4.42 5.75 -9.72
N VAL A 523 5.62 5.15 -9.58
CA VAL A 523 6.87 5.78 -10.00
C VAL A 523 6.91 5.96 -11.50
N GLN A 524 7.45 7.09 -11.96
CA GLN A 524 7.67 7.30 -13.39
C GLN A 524 8.75 6.33 -13.91
N ARG A 525 8.36 5.35 -14.71
CA ARG A 525 9.28 4.42 -15.37
C ARG A 525 9.94 5.04 -16.59
N ARG A 526 9.13 5.73 -17.40
CA ARG A 526 9.57 6.21 -18.71
C ARG A 526 8.84 7.46 -19.15
N VAL A 527 9.57 8.35 -19.81
CA VAL A 527 9.02 9.45 -20.61
C VAL A 527 9.35 9.21 -22.07
N ILE A 528 8.33 9.18 -22.92
CA ILE A 528 8.49 9.04 -24.38
C ILE A 528 8.31 10.42 -25.00
N ASP A 529 9.38 10.93 -25.62
CA ASP A 529 9.32 12.13 -26.45
C ASP A 529 8.77 11.79 -27.85
N PRO A 530 7.55 12.22 -28.17
CA PRO A 530 6.88 11.87 -29.40
C PRO A 530 7.34 12.74 -30.59
N ALA A 531 8.22 13.74 -30.36
CA ALA A 531 8.79 14.55 -31.43
C ALA A 531 9.55 13.71 -32.46
N SER A 532 10.16 12.61 -32.02
CA SER A 532 10.84 11.62 -32.89
C SER A 532 9.90 10.99 -33.93
N ALA A 533 8.59 10.97 -33.68
CA ALA A 533 7.55 10.49 -34.59
C ALA A 533 6.81 11.62 -35.34
N GLY A 534 7.25 12.87 -35.21
CA GLY A 534 6.61 14.04 -35.85
C GLY A 534 5.27 14.45 -35.23
N VAL A 535 5.00 14.02 -33.99
CA VAL A 535 3.80 14.40 -33.24
C VAL A 535 3.95 15.82 -32.70
N GLN A 536 2.95 16.65 -32.98
CA GLN A 536 2.89 18.03 -32.48
C GLN A 536 1.99 18.17 -31.25
N LEU A 537 0.93 17.37 -31.18
CA LEU A 537 0.02 17.30 -30.04
C LEU A 537 -0.67 15.93 -29.98
N PHE A 538 -0.92 15.42 -28.78
CA PHE A 538 -1.80 14.27 -28.57
C PHE A 538 -3.25 14.74 -28.38
N THR A 539 -4.20 13.85 -28.65
CA THR A 539 -5.63 14.16 -28.44
C THR A 539 -6.42 13.04 -27.76
N ALA A 540 -5.93 11.79 -27.80
CA ALA A 540 -6.54 10.67 -27.09
C ALA A 540 -5.53 9.54 -26.92
N ILE A 541 -5.75 8.72 -25.89
CA ILE A 541 -5.03 7.48 -25.61
C ILE A 541 -6.03 6.37 -25.29
N GLU A 542 -5.71 5.13 -25.67
CA GLU A 542 -6.46 3.92 -25.32
C GLU A 542 -5.54 2.70 -25.29
N SER A 543 -5.77 1.76 -24.38
CA SER A 543 -5.06 0.47 -24.36
C SER A 543 -5.64 -0.50 -25.38
N ALA A 544 -4.80 -1.18 -26.15
CA ALA A 544 -5.22 -2.25 -27.06
C ALA A 544 -5.27 -3.63 -26.34
N GLU A 545 -6.04 -4.58 -26.89
CA GLU A 545 -6.12 -5.95 -26.35
C GLU A 545 -4.77 -6.69 -26.37
N ASP A 546 -3.86 -6.32 -27.28
CA ASP A 546 -2.50 -6.88 -27.36
C ASP A 546 -1.51 -6.18 -26.41
N GLY A 547 -2.00 -5.33 -25.50
CA GLY A 547 -1.22 -4.55 -24.56
C GLY A 547 -0.46 -3.38 -25.18
N SER A 548 -0.60 -3.10 -26.49
CA SER A 548 -0.04 -1.87 -27.09
C SER A 548 -0.89 -0.65 -26.76
N LEU A 549 -0.34 0.56 -26.91
CA LEU A 549 -1.12 1.79 -26.74
C LEU A 549 -1.52 2.36 -28.10
N LEU A 550 -2.77 2.78 -28.20
CA LEU A 550 -3.30 3.53 -29.32
C LEU A 550 -3.32 5.01 -28.97
N LEU A 551 -2.67 5.83 -29.78
CA LEU A 551 -2.55 7.26 -29.56
C LEU A 551 -3.09 8.01 -30.79
N ALA A 552 -4.06 8.88 -30.58
CA ALA A 552 -4.46 9.84 -31.60
C ALA A 552 -3.65 11.13 -31.43
N ALA A 553 -3.12 11.65 -32.53
CA ALA A 553 -2.24 12.80 -32.51
C ALA A 553 -2.38 13.66 -33.77
N ALA A 554 -2.08 14.95 -33.65
CA ALA A 554 -1.85 15.80 -34.82
C ALA A 554 -0.36 15.83 -35.19
N THR A 555 -0.10 15.82 -36.49
CA THR A 555 1.25 15.94 -37.08
C THR A 555 1.27 17.07 -38.09
N GLU A 556 2.44 17.44 -38.60
CA GLU A 556 2.58 18.36 -39.73
C GLU A 556 1.79 17.95 -40.97
N THR A 557 1.61 16.64 -41.16
CA THR A 557 0.90 16.06 -42.31
C THR A 557 -0.59 15.80 -42.06
N GLY A 558 -1.11 16.24 -40.91
CA GLY A 558 -2.50 16.03 -40.48
C GLY A 558 -2.66 15.03 -39.34
N PRO A 559 -3.90 14.84 -38.84
CA PRO A 559 -4.19 13.91 -37.75
C PRO A 559 -3.92 12.45 -38.14
N ALA A 560 -3.48 11.66 -37.18
CA ALA A 560 -3.17 10.26 -37.38
C ALA A 560 -3.38 9.43 -36.11
N LEU A 561 -3.54 8.12 -36.32
CA LEU A 561 -3.51 7.13 -35.27
C LEU A 561 -2.12 6.50 -35.23
N PHE A 562 -1.58 6.34 -34.03
CA PHE A 562 -0.30 5.73 -33.75
C PHE A 562 -0.48 4.53 -32.83
N ARG A 563 0.45 3.59 -32.94
CA ARG A 563 0.61 2.47 -32.02
C ARG A 563 1.97 2.57 -31.34
N LEU A 564 1.99 2.49 -30.03
CA LEU A 564 3.22 2.35 -29.25
C LEU A 564 3.48 0.87 -28.96
N VAL A 565 4.66 0.38 -29.35
CA VAL A 565 5.18 -0.92 -28.89
C VAL A 565 5.87 -0.71 -27.54
N ARG A 566 5.38 -1.34 -26.47
CA ARG A 566 5.86 -1.13 -25.09
C ARG A 566 7.35 -1.39 -24.94
N SER A 567 7.80 -2.59 -25.34
CA SER A 567 9.18 -3.06 -25.15
C SER A 567 10.24 -2.15 -25.77
N THR A 568 9.93 -1.50 -26.88
CA THR A 568 10.86 -0.57 -27.55
C THR A 568 10.51 0.90 -27.28
N GLY A 569 9.29 1.18 -26.83
CA GLY A 569 8.61 2.48 -26.87
C GLY A 569 8.64 3.14 -28.24
N GLN A 570 8.69 2.35 -29.31
CA GLN A 570 8.63 2.86 -30.67
C GLN A 570 7.19 3.26 -30.98
N LEU A 571 7.00 4.54 -31.29
CA LEU A 571 5.72 5.10 -31.72
C LEU A 571 5.60 5.03 -33.24
N THR A 572 4.71 4.17 -33.74
CA THR A 572 4.55 3.91 -35.18
C THR A 572 3.21 4.41 -35.68
N ARG A 573 3.20 5.14 -36.79
CA ARG A 573 1.97 5.61 -37.43
C ARG A 573 1.21 4.44 -38.06
N ILE A 574 -0.05 4.25 -37.68
CA ILE A 574 -0.95 3.23 -38.26
C ILE A 574 -1.60 3.75 -39.54
N THR A 575 -2.10 4.99 -39.52
CA THR A 575 -2.84 5.55 -40.67
C THR A 575 -1.89 6.07 -41.74
N LEU A 576 -2.30 5.95 -43.01
CA LEU A 576 -1.54 6.51 -44.13
C LEU A 576 -1.46 8.04 -44.04
N ALA A 577 -0.36 8.63 -44.55
CA ALA A 577 -0.13 10.07 -44.57
C ALA A 577 -1.27 10.89 -45.18
N ALA A 578 -2.00 10.32 -46.14
CA ALA A 578 -3.13 10.95 -46.83
C ALA A 578 -4.52 10.43 -46.35
N SER A 579 -4.58 9.76 -45.19
CA SER A 579 -5.86 9.27 -44.65
C SER A 579 -6.78 10.42 -44.19
N ALA A 580 -8.09 10.22 -44.28
CA ALA A 580 -9.09 11.16 -43.75
C ALA A 580 -9.32 11.01 -42.23
N PHE A 581 -8.30 10.62 -41.48
CA PHE A 581 -8.40 10.43 -40.03
C PHE A 581 -8.70 11.76 -39.34
N PRO A 582 -9.70 11.83 -38.45
CA PRO A 582 -10.09 13.08 -37.80
C PRO A 582 -9.15 13.43 -36.65
N LEU A 583 -9.25 14.67 -36.17
CA LEU A 583 -8.69 15.03 -34.88
C LEU A 583 -9.57 14.39 -33.78
N ALA A 584 -9.18 13.21 -33.32
CA ALA A 584 -9.99 12.40 -32.42
C ALA A 584 -10.09 13.02 -31.03
N GLN A 585 -11.31 13.23 -30.54
CA GLN A 585 -11.55 13.70 -29.17
C GLN A 585 -11.49 12.55 -28.15
N LYS A 586 -11.88 11.35 -28.58
CA LYS A 586 -11.84 10.12 -27.78
C LYS A 586 -11.70 8.92 -28.71
N VAL A 587 -10.97 7.91 -28.23
CA VAL A 587 -10.80 6.62 -28.90
C VAL A 587 -11.23 5.54 -27.91
N ARG A 588 -11.94 4.52 -28.39
CA ARG A 588 -12.31 3.32 -27.63
C ARG A 588 -12.13 2.09 -28.50
N LEU A 589 -11.69 0.97 -27.93
CA LEU A 589 -11.67 -0.28 -28.69
C LEU A 589 -13.08 -0.72 -29.12
N SER A 590 -13.15 -1.38 -30.29
CA SER A 590 -14.39 -1.96 -30.80
C SER A 590 -14.54 -3.41 -30.33
N PRO A 591 -15.55 -3.74 -29.51
CA PRO A 591 -15.75 -5.09 -29.00
C PRO A 591 -15.94 -6.11 -30.13
N GLY A 592 -15.41 -7.32 -29.96
CA GLY A 592 -15.59 -8.43 -30.89
C GLY A 592 -14.70 -8.38 -32.14
N PHE A 593 -13.66 -7.54 -32.14
CA PHE A 593 -12.68 -7.44 -33.21
C PHE A 593 -11.27 -7.72 -32.67
N SER A 594 -10.61 -8.77 -33.17
CA SER A 594 -9.26 -9.14 -32.76
C SER A 594 -8.33 -9.42 -33.95
N GLY A 595 -7.03 -9.53 -33.65
CA GLY A 595 -6.00 -9.81 -34.65
C GLY A 595 -5.99 -8.82 -35.81
N ALA A 596 -5.95 -9.31 -37.06
CA ALA A 596 -5.92 -8.46 -38.26
C ALA A 596 -7.19 -7.60 -38.46
N ASN A 597 -8.30 -7.98 -37.81
CA ASN A 597 -9.57 -7.25 -37.87
C ASN A 597 -9.77 -6.30 -36.69
N ALA A 598 -8.84 -6.26 -35.72
CA ALA A 598 -8.93 -5.37 -34.57
C ALA A 598 -9.25 -3.93 -35.01
N ALA A 599 -10.15 -3.28 -34.28
CA ALA A 599 -10.68 -1.98 -34.64
C ALA A 599 -10.87 -1.09 -33.42
N CYS A 600 -10.86 0.22 -33.64
CA CYS A 600 -11.22 1.22 -32.66
C CYS A 600 -12.29 2.16 -33.20
N ASP A 601 -13.12 2.69 -32.30
CA ASP A 601 -14.12 3.69 -32.60
C ASP A 601 -13.61 5.06 -32.17
N VAL A 602 -13.78 6.03 -33.05
CA VAL A 602 -13.17 7.35 -32.94
C VAL A 602 -14.27 8.41 -32.97
N LEU A 603 -14.32 9.24 -31.93
CA LEU A 603 -15.19 10.40 -31.87
C LEU A 603 -14.52 11.60 -32.53
N ASP A 604 -15.13 12.11 -33.60
CA ASP A 604 -14.79 13.37 -34.23
C ASP A 604 -15.80 14.43 -33.79
N SER A 605 -15.35 15.38 -32.98
CA SER A 605 -16.18 16.48 -32.48
C SER A 605 -16.51 17.53 -33.55
N THR A 606 -15.70 17.64 -34.61
CA THR A 606 -15.92 18.60 -35.70
C THR A 606 -17.05 18.16 -36.61
N THR A 607 -17.12 16.86 -36.92
CA THR A 607 -18.21 16.30 -37.74
C THR A 607 -19.34 15.66 -36.93
N ALA A 608 -19.17 15.60 -35.61
CA ALA A 608 -20.09 14.99 -34.66
C ALA A 608 -20.43 13.54 -35.03
N ARG A 609 -19.38 12.76 -35.36
CA ARG A 609 -19.47 11.38 -35.82
C ARG A 609 -18.64 10.46 -34.93
N ILE A 610 -19.13 9.25 -34.74
CA ILE A 610 -18.34 8.12 -34.26
C ILE A 610 -18.10 7.19 -35.45
N THR A 611 -16.84 7.00 -35.83
CA THR A 611 -16.44 6.18 -36.99
C THR A 611 -15.52 5.06 -36.53
N ARG A 612 -15.71 3.87 -37.09
CA ARG A 612 -14.86 2.70 -36.82
C ARG A 612 -13.64 2.70 -37.74
N TRP A 613 -12.48 2.37 -37.21
CA TRP A 613 -11.20 2.31 -37.91
C TRP A 613 -10.48 0.99 -37.62
N ARG A 614 -9.93 0.36 -38.66
CA ARG A 614 -9.16 -0.88 -38.52
C ARG A 614 -7.74 -0.57 -38.07
N LEU A 615 -7.21 -1.33 -37.11
CA LEU A 615 -5.88 -1.10 -36.52
C LEU A 615 -4.72 -1.64 -37.36
N SER A 616 -4.96 -2.56 -38.29
CA SER A 616 -3.90 -3.15 -39.12
C SER A 616 -3.42 -2.24 -40.26
N ASP A 617 -4.29 -1.36 -40.77
CA ASP A 617 -4.00 -0.49 -41.92
C ASP A 617 -4.55 0.96 -41.77
N GLY A 618 -5.25 1.25 -40.67
CA GLY A 618 -5.84 2.57 -40.44
C GLY A 618 -7.00 2.90 -41.39
N ALA A 619 -7.64 1.91 -42.01
CA ALA A 619 -8.78 2.14 -42.90
C ALA A 619 -10.07 2.40 -42.13
N ALA A 620 -10.87 3.38 -42.58
CA ALA A 620 -12.21 3.62 -42.05
C ALA A 620 -13.16 2.48 -42.47
N LEU A 621 -13.84 1.86 -41.51
CA LEU A 621 -14.80 0.77 -41.71
C LEU A 621 -16.25 1.25 -41.80
N GLY A 622 -16.54 2.47 -41.34
CA GLY A 622 -17.85 3.09 -41.47
C GLY A 622 -18.24 3.95 -40.27
N THR A 623 -19.21 4.84 -40.48
CA THR A 623 -19.78 5.67 -39.41
C THR A 623 -20.81 4.87 -38.63
N LEU A 624 -20.63 4.79 -37.31
CA LEU A 624 -21.49 4.07 -36.38
C LEU A 624 -22.61 4.97 -35.85
N VAL A 625 -22.27 6.20 -35.50
CA VAL A 625 -23.23 7.18 -34.95
C VAL A 625 -23.01 8.52 -35.63
N GLN A 626 -24.10 9.14 -36.06
CA GLN A 626 -24.15 10.53 -36.49
C GLN A 626 -24.99 11.31 -35.50
N LEU A 627 -24.38 12.29 -34.83
CA LEU A 627 -25.08 13.18 -33.91
C LEU A 627 -25.78 14.31 -34.67
N ALA A 628 -26.72 14.96 -33.99
CA ALA A 628 -27.44 16.10 -34.53
C ALA A 628 -26.47 17.26 -34.85
N ALA A 629 -26.79 18.03 -35.90
CA ALA A 629 -26.01 19.21 -36.27
C ALA A 629 -25.98 20.23 -35.12
N GLY A 630 -24.79 20.73 -34.80
CA GLY A 630 -24.57 21.67 -33.68
C GLY A 630 -24.35 21.00 -32.31
N SER A 631 -24.36 19.66 -32.25
CA SER A 631 -23.87 18.95 -31.05
C SER A 631 -22.37 19.22 -30.81
N SER A 632 -21.97 19.15 -29.55
CA SER A 632 -20.59 19.40 -29.09
C SER A 632 -20.10 18.21 -28.27
N PRO A 633 -19.94 17.03 -28.89
CA PRO A 633 -19.59 15.82 -28.15
C PRO A 633 -18.16 15.93 -27.59
N ARG A 634 -17.98 15.56 -26.32
CA ARG A 634 -16.70 15.55 -25.61
C ARG A 634 -16.14 14.16 -25.42
N SER A 635 -17.00 13.22 -25.03
CA SER A 635 -16.59 11.83 -24.82
C SER A 635 -17.74 10.87 -25.13
N PHE A 636 -17.42 9.59 -25.23
CA PHE A 636 -18.40 8.53 -25.38
C PHE A 636 -17.93 7.25 -24.68
N THR A 637 -18.90 6.42 -24.35
CA THR A 637 -18.69 5.07 -23.84
C THR A 637 -19.74 4.12 -24.40
N ARG A 638 -19.54 2.82 -24.21
CA ARG A 638 -20.49 1.79 -24.63
C ARG A 638 -21.30 1.26 -23.45
N GLN A 639 -22.57 0.98 -23.72
CA GLN A 639 -23.47 0.24 -22.84
C GLN A 639 -24.12 -0.87 -23.67
N GLY A 640 -23.49 -2.06 -23.69
CA GLY A 640 -23.84 -3.14 -24.61
C GLY A 640 -23.68 -2.69 -26.07
N ASN A 641 -24.74 -2.84 -26.87
CA ASN A 641 -24.75 -2.43 -28.29
C ASN A 641 -25.05 -0.93 -28.50
N ALA A 642 -25.33 -0.18 -27.43
CA ALA A 642 -25.59 1.25 -27.49
C ALA A 642 -24.33 2.04 -27.14
N MET A 643 -24.20 3.23 -27.74
CA MET A 643 -23.21 4.24 -27.36
C MET A 643 -23.91 5.33 -26.55
N LEU A 644 -23.27 5.71 -25.44
CA LEU A 644 -23.62 6.90 -24.68
C LEU A 644 -22.62 7.99 -25.05
N VAL A 645 -23.12 9.14 -25.50
CA VAL A 645 -22.29 10.29 -25.90
C VAL A 645 -22.59 11.45 -24.99
N LEU A 646 -21.53 11.97 -24.38
CA LEU A 646 -21.55 13.13 -23.49
C LEU A 646 -21.23 14.39 -24.30
N ASN A 647 -22.11 15.38 -24.23
CA ASN A 647 -21.91 16.69 -24.85
C ASN A 647 -21.39 17.73 -23.85
N ALA A 648 -20.77 18.79 -24.38
CA ALA A 648 -20.21 19.87 -23.58
C ALA A 648 -21.23 20.66 -22.76
N ASP A 649 -22.51 20.60 -23.11
CA ASP A 649 -23.61 21.24 -22.38
C ASP A 649 -24.17 20.39 -21.23
N GLY A 650 -23.56 19.24 -20.93
CA GLY A 650 -24.03 18.32 -19.89
C GLY A 650 -25.04 17.29 -20.37
N THR A 651 -25.50 17.34 -21.63
CA THR A 651 -26.48 16.36 -22.13
C THR A 651 -25.80 15.04 -22.50
N ILE A 652 -26.46 13.94 -22.18
CA ILE A 652 -26.06 12.58 -22.53
C ILE A 652 -27.10 12.02 -23.49
N VAL A 653 -26.65 11.57 -24.66
CA VAL A 653 -27.49 10.94 -25.67
C VAL A 653 -27.11 9.47 -25.84
N ARG A 654 -28.13 8.63 -26.07
CA ARG A 654 -27.95 7.21 -26.36
C ARG A 654 -28.21 6.96 -27.84
N ALA A 655 -27.28 6.30 -28.52
CA ALA A 655 -27.39 5.95 -29.92
C ALA A 655 -26.98 4.49 -30.15
N ASN A 656 -27.85 3.70 -30.79
CA ASN A 656 -27.45 2.39 -31.31
C ASN A 656 -26.67 2.57 -32.61
N GLU A 657 -25.81 1.62 -32.97
CA GLU A 657 -25.09 1.66 -34.25
C GLU A 657 -26.09 1.76 -35.42
N GLY A 658 -25.96 2.81 -36.25
CA GLY A 658 -26.87 3.15 -37.35
C GLY A 658 -28.23 3.74 -36.95
N GLY A 659 -28.51 3.86 -35.65
CA GLY A 659 -29.75 4.42 -35.10
C GLY A 659 -29.71 5.93 -34.87
N THR A 660 -30.88 6.54 -34.70
CA THR A 660 -30.99 7.96 -34.34
C THR A 660 -30.64 8.17 -32.86
N PRO A 661 -29.76 9.12 -32.53
CA PRO A 661 -29.48 9.48 -31.13
C PRO A 661 -30.73 9.98 -30.41
N LEU A 662 -30.95 9.50 -29.19
CA LEU A 662 -32.06 9.89 -28.32
C LEU A 662 -31.54 10.50 -27.02
N PRO A 663 -32.25 11.48 -26.43
CA PRO A 663 -31.93 11.96 -25.09
C PRO A 663 -31.94 10.81 -24.07
N PHE A 664 -30.96 10.79 -23.17
CA PHE A 664 -30.81 9.73 -22.17
C PHE A 664 -30.76 10.30 -20.75
N ALA A 665 -29.83 11.21 -20.48
CA ALA A 665 -29.68 11.88 -19.19
C ALA A 665 -29.06 13.27 -19.39
N ALA A 666 -28.99 14.08 -18.33
CA ALA A 666 -28.29 15.36 -18.37
C ALA A 666 -27.75 15.73 -16.99
N LEU A 667 -26.60 16.40 -16.96
CA LEU A 667 -26.07 17.05 -15.77
C LEU A 667 -26.86 18.34 -15.46
N ALA A 668 -26.58 18.93 -14.30
CA ALA A 668 -27.14 20.23 -13.92
C ALA A 668 -26.71 21.33 -14.91
N ALA A 669 -27.55 22.36 -15.07
CA ALA A 669 -27.23 23.49 -15.92
C ALA A 669 -25.97 24.20 -15.42
N GLY A 670 -25.03 24.48 -16.33
CA GLY A 670 -23.73 25.08 -16.01
C GLY A 670 -22.62 24.07 -15.68
N ALA A 671 -22.90 22.76 -15.79
CA ALA A 671 -21.86 21.73 -15.76
C ALA A 671 -20.85 21.91 -16.89
N ASP A 672 -19.63 21.44 -16.66
CA ASP A 672 -18.55 21.38 -17.66
C ASP A 672 -17.94 19.98 -17.63
N PRO A 673 -18.65 18.99 -18.21
CA PRO A 673 -18.25 17.60 -18.09
C PRO A 673 -17.09 17.27 -19.04
N THR A 674 -16.25 16.30 -18.68
CA THR A 674 -15.05 15.95 -19.47
C THR A 674 -15.07 14.53 -20.02
N ASP A 675 -15.46 13.54 -19.20
CA ASP A 675 -15.46 12.14 -19.60
C ASP A 675 -16.68 11.39 -19.07
N ILE A 676 -16.98 10.25 -19.70
CA ILE A 676 -18.10 9.37 -19.35
C ILE A 676 -17.63 7.91 -19.35
N LEU A 677 -18.04 7.18 -18.32
CA LEU A 677 -17.74 5.76 -18.13
C LEU A 677 -19.01 4.99 -17.77
N VAL A 678 -19.14 3.77 -18.30
CA VAL A 678 -20.09 2.77 -17.77
C VAL A 678 -19.26 1.86 -16.89
N ALA A 679 -19.51 1.90 -15.58
CA ALA A 679 -18.81 1.07 -14.61
C ALA A 679 -19.25 -0.39 -14.71
N SER A 680 -18.50 -1.29 -14.07
CA SER A 680 -18.76 -2.74 -14.06
C SER A 680 -20.14 -3.12 -13.50
N ASP A 681 -20.64 -2.37 -12.51
CA ASP A 681 -21.99 -2.52 -11.95
C ASP A 681 -23.12 -1.91 -12.80
N GLY A 682 -22.76 -1.33 -13.95
CA GLY A 682 -23.67 -0.72 -14.92
C GLY A 682 -24.05 0.73 -14.63
N ARG A 683 -23.59 1.35 -13.54
CA ARG A 683 -23.75 2.80 -13.34
C ARG A 683 -22.99 3.58 -14.39
N ILE A 684 -23.46 4.79 -14.63
CA ILE A 684 -22.83 5.74 -15.56
C ILE A 684 -22.21 6.84 -14.71
N LEU A 685 -20.90 6.99 -14.84
CA LEU A 685 -20.11 7.98 -14.11
C LEU A 685 -19.65 9.06 -15.09
N VAL A 686 -19.78 10.31 -14.68
CA VAL A 686 -19.40 11.48 -15.47
C VAL A 686 -18.57 12.43 -14.63
N THR A 687 -17.38 12.81 -15.11
CA THR A 687 -16.58 13.86 -14.48
C THR A 687 -17.14 15.24 -14.82
N ASP A 688 -17.13 16.14 -13.85
CA ASP A 688 -17.56 17.54 -13.99
C ASP A 688 -16.53 18.50 -13.41
N ARG A 689 -15.95 19.35 -14.26
CA ARG A 689 -14.97 20.36 -13.85
C ARG A 689 -15.59 21.57 -13.17
N ALA A 690 -16.85 21.86 -13.44
CA ALA A 690 -17.52 23.00 -12.82
C ALA A 690 -17.70 22.81 -11.31
N THR A 691 -17.80 21.55 -10.88
CA THR A 691 -18.00 21.16 -9.47
C THR A 691 -16.87 20.32 -8.90
N ASP A 692 -15.81 20.07 -9.67
CA ASP A 692 -14.66 19.25 -9.29
C ASP A 692 -15.10 17.90 -8.69
N SER A 693 -15.90 17.16 -9.46
CA SER A 693 -16.56 15.96 -8.96
C SER A 693 -16.82 14.88 -10.01
N ILE A 694 -17.25 13.71 -9.54
CA ILE A 694 -17.81 12.63 -10.36
C ILE A 694 -19.31 12.55 -10.04
N ILE A 695 -20.15 12.63 -11.06
CA ILE A 695 -21.60 12.51 -10.94
C ILE A 695 -22.03 11.12 -11.42
N ALA A 696 -22.79 10.42 -10.57
CA ALA A 696 -23.35 9.12 -10.88
C ALA A 696 -24.79 9.20 -11.44
N PHE A 697 -25.06 8.32 -12.39
CA PHE A 697 -26.39 8.00 -12.89
C PHE A 697 -26.60 6.49 -12.84
N SER A 698 -27.85 6.07 -12.66
CA SER A 698 -28.22 4.66 -12.82
C SER A 698 -27.96 4.19 -14.26
N SER A 699 -27.96 2.87 -14.47
CA SER A 699 -27.89 2.26 -15.81
C SER A 699 -29.01 2.72 -16.77
N THR A 700 -30.07 3.31 -16.23
CA THR A 700 -31.22 3.87 -16.96
C THR A 700 -31.19 5.39 -17.13
N GLY A 701 -30.14 6.07 -16.65
CA GLY A 701 -29.96 7.53 -16.80
C GLY A 701 -30.61 8.37 -15.70
N THR A 702 -31.02 7.77 -14.59
CA THR A 702 -31.55 8.52 -13.43
C THR A 702 -30.39 9.07 -12.62
N ALA A 703 -30.36 10.39 -12.35
CA ALA A 703 -29.30 11.01 -11.56
C ALA A 703 -29.29 10.47 -10.11
N GLN A 704 -28.11 10.09 -9.63
CA GLN A 704 -27.88 9.57 -8.27
C GLN A 704 -27.12 10.57 -7.39
N GLY A 705 -26.54 11.61 -7.98
CA GLY A 705 -25.80 12.66 -7.27
C GLY A 705 -24.29 12.49 -7.39
N ARG A 706 -23.56 13.16 -6.49
CA ARG A 706 -22.09 13.11 -6.45
C ARG A 706 -21.64 11.74 -5.93
N PHE A 707 -20.72 11.10 -6.65
CA PHE A 707 -20.20 9.77 -6.40
C PHE A 707 -18.97 9.81 -5.49
N ASP A 708 -18.03 10.70 -5.78
CA ASP A 708 -16.71 10.79 -5.14
C ASP A 708 -16.76 11.40 -3.73
N LEU A 709 -17.79 11.14 -2.93
CA LEU A 709 -17.87 11.59 -1.54
C LEU A 709 -17.57 10.48 -0.53
N GLY A 710 -17.56 9.21 -0.97
CA GLY A 710 -17.61 8.09 -0.04
C GLY A 710 -18.95 8.04 0.70
N PRO A 711 -19.01 7.38 1.88
CA PRO A 711 -20.25 7.24 2.63
C PRO A 711 -20.80 8.57 3.18
N ASN A 712 -19.99 9.64 3.26
CA ASN A 712 -20.40 10.92 3.87
C ASN A 712 -19.98 12.14 3.04
N ALA A 713 -20.90 13.10 2.87
CA ALA A 713 -20.63 14.36 2.18
C ALA A 713 -19.59 15.22 2.93
N GLY A 714 -18.38 15.34 2.35
CA GLY A 714 -17.26 16.12 2.92
C GLY A 714 -16.02 15.28 3.27
N GLY A 715 -16.12 13.95 3.18
CA GLY A 715 -15.04 13.01 3.52
C GLY A 715 -14.11 12.65 2.37
N SER A 716 -14.21 13.27 1.19
CA SER A 716 -13.40 12.91 0.02
C SER A 716 -12.32 13.93 -0.31
N VAL A 717 -11.24 13.45 -0.92
CA VAL A 717 -10.21 14.27 -1.54
C VAL A 717 -10.88 15.12 -2.63
N ALA A 718 -10.70 16.43 -2.57
CA ALA A 718 -11.16 17.28 -3.66
C ALA A 718 -10.44 16.86 -4.94
N LEU A 719 -11.17 16.24 -5.88
CA LEU A 719 -10.74 16.23 -7.27
C LEU A 719 -10.48 17.69 -7.68
N THR A 720 -9.56 17.89 -8.60
CA THR A 720 -9.32 19.23 -9.15
C THR A 720 -9.18 19.07 -10.64
N ASP A 721 -10.02 19.77 -11.40
CA ASP A 721 -10.01 19.75 -12.86
C ASP A 721 -10.01 18.31 -13.43
N PRO A 722 -11.02 17.47 -13.08
CA PRO A 722 -11.06 16.08 -13.52
C PRO A 722 -11.23 15.97 -15.06
N GLN A 723 -10.42 15.13 -15.71
CA GLN A 723 -10.35 15.04 -17.19
C GLN A 723 -10.80 13.70 -17.77
N SER A 724 -10.55 12.58 -17.09
CA SER A 724 -10.72 11.25 -17.68
C SER A 724 -11.14 10.23 -16.63
N LEU A 725 -11.88 9.21 -17.06
CA LEU A 725 -12.33 8.08 -16.24
C LEU A 725 -11.98 6.75 -16.91
N MET A 726 -11.66 5.75 -16.09
CA MET A 726 -11.67 4.36 -16.50
C MET A 726 -11.99 3.43 -15.33
N THR A 727 -12.54 2.26 -15.63
CA THR A 727 -12.51 1.13 -14.70
C THR A 727 -11.14 0.49 -14.78
N SER A 728 -10.60 0.06 -13.65
CA SER A 728 -9.32 -0.61 -13.68
C SER A 728 -9.42 -1.97 -14.38
N GLN A 729 -8.28 -2.45 -14.90
CA GLN A 729 -8.25 -3.69 -15.68
C GLN A 729 -8.25 -4.96 -14.82
N GLN A 730 -8.00 -4.86 -13.52
CA GLN A 730 -7.81 -5.99 -12.63
C GLN A 730 -8.90 -6.09 -11.54
N ASN A 731 -9.22 -4.95 -10.93
CA ASN A 731 -10.29 -4.54 -10.01
C ASN A 731 -11.54 -3.90 -10.65
N PRO A 732 -12.49 -4.62 -11.26
CA PRO A 732 -13.71 -3.98 -11.79
C PRO A 732 -14.50 -3.10 -10.78
N ASP A 733 -14.33 -3.30 -9.47
CA ASP A 733 -14.88 -2.48 -8.39
C ASP A 733 -14.07 -1.22 -8.06
N THR A 734 -13.04 -0.90 -8.85
CA THR A 734 -12.25 0.33 -8.72
C THR A 734 -12.39 1.21 -9.97
N VAL A 735 -12.66 2.48 -9.74
CA VAL A 735 -12.77 3.51 -10.77
C VAL A 735 -11.64 4.50 -10.60
N PHE A 736 -10.84 4.68 -11.65
CA PHE A 736 -9.82 5.69 -11.72
C PHE A 736 -10.35 6.98 -12.33
N ALA A 737 -9.99 8.11 -11.72
CA ALA A 737 -10.27 9.45 -12.18
C ALA A 737 -8.99 10.27 -12.27
N LEU A 738 -8.69 10.79 -13.46
CA LEU A 738 -7.54 11.68 -13.66
C LEU A 738 -7.93 13.11 -13.31
N ALA A 739 -7.23 13.70 -12.36
CA ALA A 739 -7.21 15.13 -12.05
C ALA A 739 -6.01 15.79 -12.75
N SER A 740 -6.24 16.94 -13.38
CA SER A 740 -5.18 17.69 -14.09
C SER A 740 -4.71 18.92 -13.31
N GLY A 741 -3.82 19.70 -13.93
CA GLY A 741 -3.25 20.91 -13.36
C GLY A 741 -1.86 20.71 -12.77
N SER A 742 -1.50 21.58 -11.82
CA SER A 742 -0.12 21.69 -11.32
C SER A 742 0.32 20.56 -10.36
N SER A 743 -0.60 19.65 -10.05
CA SER A 743 -0.45 18.47 -9.20
C SER A 743 -1.29 17.32 -9.78
N ALA A 744 -1.10 17.02 -11.07
CA ALA A 744 -1.89 16.01 -11.77
C ALA A 744 -1.79 14.64 -11.09
N ALA A 745 -2.89 13.91 -11.08
CA ALA A 745 -3.04 12.74 -10.23
C ALA A 745 -4.11 11.79 -10.79
N VAL A 746 -3.87 10.48 -10.73
CA VAL A 746 -4.91 9.48 -10.95
C VAL A 746 -5.44 9.03 -9.60
N HIS A 747 -6.68 9.39 -9.28
CA HIS A 747 -7.37 9.04 -8.04
C HIS A 747 -8.14 7.73 -8.23
N GLY A 748 -7.95 6.76 -7.34
CA GLY A 748 -8.75 5.54 -7.27
C GLY A 748 -9.93 5.72 -6.34
N HIS A 749 -11.11 5.30 -6.78
CA HIS A 749 -12.35 5.32 -6.02
C HIS A 749 -13.00 3.93 -6.00
N ARG A 750 -13.44 3.49 -4.82
CA ARG A 750 -14.22 2.26 -4.68
C ARG A 750 -15.57 2.45 -5.35
N LEU A 751 -15.97 1.50 -6.18
CA LEU A 751 -17.19 1.59 -6.95
C LEU A 751 -18.41 1.62 -6.03
N SER A 752 -18.53 0.74 -5.03
CA SER A 752 -19.74 0.61 -4.21
C SER A 752 -20.26 1.94 -3.62
N ASP A 753 -19.37 2.79 -3.13
CA ASP A 753 -19.70 4.01 -2.38
C ASP A 753 -18.93 5.27 -2.81
N GLY A 754 -18.01 5.16 -3.78
CA GLY A 754 -17.17 6.24 -4.25
C GLY A 754 -16.10 6.70 -3.25
N TYR A 755 -15.81 5.88 -2.25
CA TYR A 755 -14.76 6.14 -1.27
C TYR A 755 -13.40 6.28 -1.97
N TYR A 756 -12.66 7.33 -1.64
CA TYR A 756 -11.34 7.57 -2.17
C TYR A 756 -10.33 6.57 -1.56
N LEU A 757 -9.67 5.80 -2.42
CA LEU A 757 -8.72 4.75 -2.04
C LEU A 757 -7.28 5.29 -1.99
N ARG A 758 -6.73 5.73 -3.13
CA ARG A 758 -5.40 6.38 -3.21
C ARG A 758 -5.28 7.31 -4.41
N THR A 759 -4.10 7.91 -4.54
CA THR A 759 -3.69 8.67 -5.72
C THR A 759 -2.36 8.16 -6.25
N TYR A 760 -2.29 7.89 -7.55
CA TYR A 760 -1.03 7.88 -8.29
C TYR A 760 -0.70 9.33 -8.62
N ARG A 761 0.27 9.89 -7.92
CA ARG A 761 0.60 11.31 -8.08
C ARG A 761 1.61 11.47 -9.19
N VAL A 762 1.26 12.26 -10.20
CA VAL A 762 2.20 12.75 -11.20
C VAL A 762 2.75 14.05 -10.60
N TYR A 763 3.89 13.98 -9.92
CA TYR A 763 4.46 15.13 -9.19
C TYR A 763 4.97 16.22 -10.12
N ARG A 764 4.89 17.49 -9.70
CA ARG A 764 5.22 18.67 -10.53
C ARG A 764 6.65 18.68 -11.13
N ALA A 765 7.61 17.95 -10.55
CA ALA A 765 8.95 17.77 -11.13
C ALA A 765 8.94 16.88 -12.40
N ASP A 766 7.98 15.95 -12.47
CA ASP A 766 7.78 14.96 -13.54
C ASP A 766 6.54 15.25 -14.42
N ALA A 767 5.52 15.89 -13.83
CA ALA A 767 4.23 16.18 -14.41
C ALA A 767 4.17 17.62 -14.90
N VAL A 768 4.14 17.76 -16.22
CA VAL A 768 3.45 18.88 -16.84
C VAL A 768 2.16 18.24 -17.38
N GLY A 769 0.99 18.63 -16.85
CA GLY A 769 -0.37 18.30 -17.34
C GLY A 769 -0.65 16.86 -17.80
N ALA A 770 -1.54 16.13 -17.12
CA ALA A 770 -2.13 14.92 -17.68
C ALA A 770 -3.55 15.22 -18.16
N ASP A 771 -3.82 14.98 -19.44
CA ASP A 771 -5.10 15.29 -20.08
C ASP A 771 -5.95 14.03 -20.31
N ALA A 772 -5.31 12.87 -20.46
CA ALA A 772 -5.96 11.57 -20.52
C ALA A 772 -5.02 10.48 -19.99
N PHE A 773 -5.59 9.31 -19.70
CA PHE A 773 -4.83 8.15 -19.25
C PHE A 773 -5.50 6.85 -19.67
N THR A 774 -4.72 5.77 -19.60
CA THR A 774 -5.19 4.40 -19.72
C THR A 774 -4.32 3.50 -18.84
N GLN A 775 -4.80 2.30 -18.54
CA GLN A 775 -4.05 1.23 -17.87
C GLN A 775 -3.90 0.12 -18.88
N ILE A 776 -2.74 -0.52 -18.94
CA ILE A 776 -2.57 -1.72 -19.76
C ILE A 776 -3.02 -2.97 -18.99
N GLY A 777 -3.45 -4.00 -19.71
CA GLY A 777 -3.83 -5.28 -19.11
C GLY A 777 -2.62 -6.15 -18.76
N ALA A 778 -2.88 -7.44 -18.50
CA ALA A 778 -1.88 -8.44 -18.14
C ALA A 778 -0.69 -8.48 -19.10
N SER A 779 0.48 -8.84 -18.57
CA SER A 779 1.58 -9.28 -19.42
C SER A 779 1.35 -10.75 -19.82
N PRO A 780 1.77 -11.20 -21.01
CA PRO A 780 1.81 -12.64 -21.33
C PRO A 780 2.77 -13.45 -20.46
N ARG A 781 3.54 -12.79 -19.58
CA ARG A 781 4.46 -13.37 -18.62
C ARG A 781 4.02 -13.13 -17.18
N ASP A 782 2.86 -12.53 -16.97
CA ASP A 782 2.24 -12.25 -15.67
C ASP A 782 0.74 -12.21 -15.94
N THR A 783 0.18 -13.41 -16.10
CA THR A 783 -1.17 -13.63 -16.61
C THR A 783 -2.20 -13.43 -15.52
N ASP A 784 -1.86 -13.76 -14.27
CA ASP A 784 -2.71 -13.55 -13.10
C ASP A 784 -2.63 -12.12 -12.53
N MET A 785 -1.69 -11.32 -13.04
CA MET A 785 -1.50 -9.90 -12.73
C MET A 785 -1.08 -9.64 -11.28
N ASN A 786 -0.42 -10.58 -10.63
CA ASN A 786 0.14 -10.37 -9.29
C ASN A 786 1.48 -9.62 -9.32
N PHE A 787 1.96 -9.27 -10.52
CA PHE A 787 3.26 -8.67 -10.80
C PHE A 787 4.46 -9.57 -10.52
N GLU A 788 4.27 -10.87 -10.41
CA GLU A 788 5.33 -11.86 -10.45
C GLU A 788 5.36 -12.48 -11.85
N LEU A 789 6.53 -12.89 -12.34
CA LEU A 789 6.59 -13.56 -13.64
C LEU A 789 6.00 -14.96 -13.51
N ASP A 790 5.12 -15.36 -14.44
CA ASP A 790 4.55 -16.71 -14.55
C ASP A 790 5.65 -17.80 -14.56
N SER A 791 6.85 -17.48 -15.07
CA SER A 791 8.01 -18.39 -15.07
C SER A 791 8.71 -18.57 -13.72
N CYS A 792 8.50 -17.62 -12.81
CA CYS A 792 9.00 -17.66 -11.44
C CYS A 792 7.97 -18.24 -10.47
N GLU A 793 6.71 -18.22 -10.88
CA GLU A 793 5.62 -18.82 -10.14
C GLU A 793 5.66 -20.35 -10.32
N GLY A 794 5.83 -21.08 -9.23
CA GLY A 794 5.64 -22.54 -9.23
C GLY A 794 4.22 -22.95 -9.68
N PRO A 795 3.96 -24.25 -9.89
CA PRO A 795 2.63 -24.71 -10.30
C PRO A 795 1.55 -24.36 -9.26
N LEU A 796 0.36 -23.94 -9.72
CA LEU A 796 -0.79 -23.55 -8.89
C LEU A 796 -1.25 -24.69 -7.98
N ASN A 797 -2.01 -24.33 -6.93
CA ASN A 797 -2.67 -25.31 -6.07
C ASN A 797 -3.66 -26.12 -6.90
N PRO A 798 -3.53 -27.45 -6.99
CA PRO A 798 -4.47 -28.24 -7.76
C PRO A 798 -5.85 -28.41 -7.11
N ASP A 799 -6.06 -27.92 -5.89
CA ASP A 799 -7.38 -27.73 -5.26
C ASP A 799 -8.02 -26.46 -5.84
N LEU A 800 -8.68 -26.62 -6.99
CA LEU A 800 -9.23 -25.53 -7.78
C LEU A 800 -10.51 -24.95 -7.16
N ASN A 801 -11.18 -25.69 -6.27
CA ASN A 801 -12.42 -25.27 -5.63
C ASN A 801 -12.23 -24.77 -4.18
N ALA A 802 -11.00 -24.87 -3.65
CA ALA A 802 -10.56 -24.39 -2.35
C ALA A 802 -11.31 -25.01 -1.16
N ASP A 803 -11.77 -26.27 -1.29
CA ASP A 803 -12.40 -27.00 -0.19
C ASP A 803 -11.40 -27.76 0.70
N GLY A 804 -10.11 -27.66 0.38
CA GLY A 804 -9.00 -28.28 1.09
C GLY A 804 -8.69 -29.71 0.63
N ARG A 805 -9.20 -30.14 -0.53
CA ARG A 805 -8.92 -31.45 -1.15
C ARG A 805 -8.71 -31.32 -2.65
N VAL A 806 -7.89 -32.22 -3.21
CA VAL A 806 -7.76 -32.37 -4.66
C VAL A 806 -8.51 -33.62 -5.09
N ASP A 807 -9.71 -33.44 -5.63
CA ASP A 807 -10.59 -34.55 -5.99
C ASP A 807 -11.32 -34.37 -7.33
N GLY A 808 -12.42 -35.12 -7.50
CA GLY A 808 -13.22 -35.10 -8.72
C GLY A 808 -13.87 -33.74 -9.02
N LEU A 809 -14.06 -32.88 -8.02
CA LEU A 809 -14.59 -31.52 -8.20
C LEU A 809 -13.55 -30.59 -8.82
N ASP A 810 -12.28 -30.73 -8.44
CA ASP A 810 -11.18 -29.98 -9.04
C ASP A 810 -10.93 -30.42 -10.47
N LEU A 811 -10.95 -31.74 -10.71
CA LEU A 811 -10.86 -32.29 -12.06
C LEU A 811 -12.01 -31.79 -12.95
N ALA A 812 -13.23 -31.69 -12.41
CA ALA A 812 -14.36 -31.16 -13.16
C ALA A 812 -14.16 -29.67 -13.50
N THR A 813 -13.58 -28.90 -12.58
CA THR A 813 -13.23 -27.49 -12.78
C THR A 813 -12.17 -27.34 -13.87
N LEU A 814 -11.09 -28.13 -13.82
CA LEU A 814 -10.03 -28.14 -14.84
C LEU A 814 -10.58 -28.50 -16.23
N LEU A 815 -11.35 -29.59 -16.32
CA LEU A 815 -11.92 -30.03 -17.60
C LEU A 815 -12.94 -29.04 -18.17
N SER A 816 -13.60 -28.24 -17.33
CA SER A 816 -14.52 -27.19 -17.80
C SER A 816 -13.80 -26.05 -18.51
N ALA A 817 -12.51 -25.86 -18.19
CA ALA A 817 -11.65 -24.84 -18.75
C ALA A 817 -10.70 -25.37 -19.86
N TRP A 818 -10.86 -26.62 -20.28
CA TRP A 818 -9.94 -27.28 -21.22
C TRP A 818 -9.76 -26.51 -22.53
N GLY A 819 -8.50 -26.24 -22.88
CA GLY A 819 -8.11 -25.48 -24.07
C GLY A 819 -8.35 -23.96 -23.98
N SER A 820 -8.63 -23.44 -22.78
CA SER A 820 -8.68 -22.00 -22.50
C SER A 820 -7.40 -21.52 -21.82
N SER A 821 -7.23 -20.20 -21.69
CA SER A 821 -6.19 -19.56 -20.88
C SER A 821 -6.72 -19.21 -19.49
N SER A 822 -7.51 -20.10 -18.89
CA SER A 822 -8.15 -19.86 -17.60
C SER A 822 -7.10 -19.86 -16.49
N PRO A 823 -6.83 -18.72 -15.82
CA PRO A 823 -5.77 -18.64 -14.81
C PRO A 823 -6.01 -19.57 -13.62
N GLN A 824 -7.27 -19.93 -13.34
CA GLN A 824 -7.61 -20.84 -12.25
C GLN A 824 -7.34 -22.31 -12.57
N ALA A 825 -7.26 -22.70 -13.83
CA ALA A 825 -7.20 -24.11 -14.24
C ALA A 825 -5.91 -24.47 -15.01
N ASP A 826 -5.12 -23.46 -15.35
CA ASP A 826 -3.79 -23.54 -15.95
C ASP A 826 -2.77 -23.70 -14.82
N ILE A 827 -2.75 -24.91 -14.26
CA ILE A 827 -1.99 -25.27 -13.06
C ILE A 827 -0.49 -25.13 -13.28
N ASP A 828 0.02 -25.41 -14.48
CA ASP A 828 1.45 -25.24 -14.77
C ASP A 828 1.79 -23.90 -15.43
N ARG A 829 0.78 -23.03 -15.60
CA ARG A 829 0.89 -21.65 -16.10
C ARG A 829 1.56 -21.56 -17.48
N ASP A 830 1.36 -22.55 -18.34
CA ASP A 830 1.90 -22.54 -19.70
C ASP A 830 1.08 -21.70 -20.70
N GLY A 831 -0.02 -21.10 -20.21
CA GLY A 831 -0.95 -20.26 -20.96
C GLY A 831 -2.11 -21.04 -21.58
N ILE A 832 -2.19 -22.37 -21.39
CA ILE A 832 -3.27 -23.20 -21.92
C ILE A 832 -3.62 -24.40 -21.02
N VAL A 833 -4.85 -24.43 -20.52
CA VAL A 833 -5.37 -25.59 -19.79
C VAL A 833 -5.38 -26.85 -20.64
N GLY A 834 -4.54 -27.82 -20.30
CA GLY A 834 -4.25 -28.99 -21.11
C GLY A 834 -3.73 -30.20 -20.31
N GLY A 835 -2.94 -31.01 -21.02
CA GLY A 835 -2.53 -32.32 -20.53
C GLY A 835 -1.52 -32.26 -19.39
N SER A 836 -0.75 -31.17 -19.30
CA SER A 836 0.26 -30.95 -18.28
C SER A 836 -0.37 -30.45 -16.97
N ASP A 837 -1.40 -29.59 -17.03
CA ASP A 837 -2.23 -29.24 -15.86
C ASP A 837 -2.92 -30.45 -15.26
N LEU A 838 -3.48 -31.31 -16.12
CA LEU A 838 -4.10 -32.55 -15.66
C LEU A 838 -3.08 -33.45 -14.94
N ALA A 839 -1.83 -33.47 -15.41
CA ALA A 839 -0.78 -34.23 -14.75
C ALA A 839 -0.44 -33.64 -13.37
N ALA A 840 -0.39 -32.31 -13.25
CA ALA A 840 -0.19 -31.61 -11.98
C ALA A 840 -1.34 -31.86 -10.99
N LEU A 841 -2.60 -31.82 -11.45
CA LEU A 841 -3.77 -32.14 -10.64
C LEU A 841 -3.77 -33.58 -10.14
N VAL A 842 -3.49 -34.53 -11.03
CA VAL A 842 -3.44 -35.94 -10.64
C VAL A 842 -2.27 -36.24 -9.70
N ALA A 843 -1.16 -35.50 -9.80
CA ALA A 843 -0.02 -35.65 -8.89
C ALA A 843 -0.34 -35.25 -7.45
N ALA A 844 -1.26 -34.30 -7.25
CA ALA A 844 -1.70 -33.84 -5.94
C ALA A 844 -2.98 -34.53 -5.43
N TRP A 845 -3.48 -35.54 -6.14
CA TRP A 845 -4.75 -36.20 -5.82
C TRP A 845 -4.77 -36.86 -4.45
N GLY A 846 -5.76 -36.50 -3.60
CA GLY A 846 -5.99 -37.14 -2.30
C GLY A 846 -6.35 -36.20 -1.18
#